data_AF-A0A9E6E4C3-F1
#
_entry.id   AF-A0A9E6E4C3-F1
#
_cell.length_a   1.000
_cell.length_b   1.000
_cell.length_c   1.000
_cell.angle_alpha   90.00
_cell.angle_beta   90.00
_cell.angle_gamma   90.00
#
_symmetry.space_group_name_H-M   'P 1'
#
loop_
_entity.id
_entity.type
_entity.pdbx_description
1 polymer ?
#
loop_
_entity_poly.entity_id
_entity_poly.type
_entity_poly.pdbx_seq_one_letter_code
_entity_poly.pdbx_strand_id
1 'polypeptide(L)'
;MAKSKIARQSSSVKRVRNSQNVVPLELTIPYKGSNSRKPRPFDVSHLLHLGCNKESTKIDSRVTYIRRFCQKANQYVSHGNSADTLRTTYEDLRAHLAFCDAVNVDPFTESGYLKFAGNDGELRHRIKMFSPSKRLWEYSHGDELGIKESTCPSLLSSLRRALNWCGLPVSDWALRHRAFFGERTPNKGYSEEEEALLVTRLENFFFTLAPQLISAKENNIPLPESLPIVISLGEQEEIIRIETSLDSCIAKQSKNGTNVNSGAAFNLTMGAAYHLMCYFTSMNDSNIRDICHPIKVHTEERDKSLQVVKVSSHKPRANKGVDALLVGEQFDVDKRDGVKFIRLLERLSRLYGTGDDGTELIFSLNNNAKVNHNFDLQQLNKRLVNQLHLLSPLRAGSLPWFKELYYAYRNQQIITLNKTVNHLGRSLVHKEVQVTSKPIAGRGATNSAYCILSCYTDLPLKGILLPLTYSDRDSDGNVTVSFDYRNGMGGSFKVPASDLTLIKDIEQYATEKADKQPKKYERLLLTRGNDNGPKDWEGVSPISSNLMGKWSVEPNRYYISLQSSRWREMTSNQAYAEGGVQKTQSILQSTKETLEKWYQNGDPLVNKVILSQSMEVVENLNGDTSLEQAKDIVVKRRGIPMLSHDEGKKMCEEGSAKTNPNGLLCNGKQVISEGKNTQRKTNHALGANLPCAEFDMCYKCQSAKALDDIEAIYKLVSFIDVLKEALDMYPDSTGEIHEKIEQFEYTLDGASDDVFDGAMTIFNAQGRHPRVSIDHAILSLS
;
A
#
# COMPACT_ATOMS: atom_id res chain seq x y z
N MET A 1 43.66 -23.94 70.33
CA MET A 1 44.74 -23.65 69.36
C MET A 1 44.29 -24.04 67.95
N ALA A 2 44.74 -23.27 66.97
CA ALA A 2 44.20 -23.16 65.62
C ALA A 2 44.68 -24.27 64.65
N LYS A 3 43.92 -24.34 63.55
CA LYS A 3 43.85 -25.32 62.46
C LYS A 3 45.14 -25.43 61.61
N SER A 4 45.41 -26.64 61.10
CA SER A 4 46.34 -26.89 59.99
C SER A 4 45.61 -27.03 58.63
N LYS A 5 46.27 -26.55 57.57
CA LYS A 5 45.71 -26.07 56.28
C LYS A 5 45.74 -27.05 55.10
N ILE A 6 45.91 -28.37 55.31
CA ILE A 6 46.12 -29.32 54.18
C ILE A 6 44.93 -30.27 53.93
N ALA A 7 43.95 -30.34 54.83
CA ALA A 7 42.78 -31.23 54.69
C ALA A 7 41.64 -30.70 53.77
N ARG A 8 41.92 -29.75 52.88
CA ARG A 8 40.91 -29.13 51.99
C ARG A 8 41.12 -29.38 50.49
N GLN A 9 42.05 -30.25 50.08
CA GLN A 9 42.32 -30.53 48.66
C GLN A 9 42.48 -32.03 48.32
N SER A 10 41.51 -32.86 48.69
CA SER A 10 41.43 -34.23 48.16
C SER A 10 40.00 -34.69 47.91
N SER A 11 39.34 -34.09 46.91
CA SER A 11 38.14 -34.68 46.32
C SER A 11 38.53 -35.78 45.33
N SER A 12 38.14 -36.99 45.68
CA SER A 12 38.15 -38.25 44.94
C SER A 12 38.07 -38.15 43.41
N VAL A 13 39.03 -38.82 42.76
CA VAL A 13 39.02 -39.16 41.34
C VAL A 13 37.81 -40.09 41.07
N LYS A 14 36.74 -39.56 40.48
CA LYS A 14 35.69 -40.39 39.86
C LYS A 14 36.23 -40.93 38.53
N ARG A 15 36.25 -42.26 38.40
CA ARG A 15 36.57 -42.99 37.17
C ARG A 15 35.83 -42.41 35.97
N VAL A 16 36.57 -41.83 35.04
CA VAL A 16 36.10 -41.48 33.70
C VAL A 16 35.87 -42.79 32.94
N ARG A 17 34.60 -43.12 32.66
CA ARG A 17 34.30 -44.11 31.61
C ARG A 17 34.72 -43.49 30.30
N ASN A 18 35.78 -44.06 29.73
CA ASN A 18 36.32 -43.65 28.45
C ASN A 18 35.34 -44.06 27.33
N SER A 19 34.47 -43.15 26.93
CA SER A 19 33.78 -43.20 25.63
C SER A 19 34.46 -42.24 24.64
N GLN A 20 35.78 -42.40 24.49
CA GLN A 20 36.53 -41.78 23.40
C GLN A 20 36.27 -42.60 22.13
N ASN A 21 35.20 -42.24 21.41
CA ASN A 21 35.07 -42.25 19.94
C ASN A 21 33.62 -41.95 19.49
N VAL A 22 32.94 -41.02 20.14
CA VAL A 22 31.79 -40.32 19.54
C VAL A 22 32.09 -38.83 19.67
N VAL A 23 32.56 -38.21 18.58
CA VAL A 23 32.61 -36.74 18.50
C VAL A 23 31.16 -36.25 18.67
N PRO A 24 30.85 -35.42 19.67
CA PRO A 24 29.52 -34.84 19.78
C PRO A 24 29.19 -34.13 18.47
N LEU A 25 28.04 -34.46 17.87
CA LEU A 25 27.52 -33.75 16.70
C LEU A 25 27.18 -32.32 17.13
N GLU A 26 28.15 -31.40 17.06
CA GLU A 26 27.88 -29.97 17.24
C GLU A 26 27.14 -29.43 16.00
N LEU A 27 25.84 -29.73 15.93
CA LEU A 27 24.91 -29.17 14.96
C LEU A 27 24.41 -27.82 15.46
N THR A 28 25.34 -26.89 15.70
CA THR A 28 25.03 -25.56 16.22
C THR A 28 25.41 -24.48 15.23
N ILE A 29 24.61 -23.40 15.19
CA ILE A 29 24.90 -22.20 14.39
C ILE A 29 24.83 -20.95 15.27
N PRO A 30 25.54 -19.86 14.91
CA PRO A 30 25.32 -18.56 15.53
C PRO A 30 23.94 -18.05 15.13
N TYR A 31 23.07 -17.78 16.11
CA TYR A 31 21.71 -17.32 15.86
C TYR A 31 21.41 -16.06 16.66
N LYS A 32 20.88 -15.04 15.97
CA LYS A 32 20.44 -13.81 16.60
C LYS A 32 18.92 -13.71 16.48
N GLY A 33 18.22 -14.04 17.57
CA GLY A 33 16.78 -13.85 17.63
C GLY A 33 16.39 -12.37 17.58
N SER A 34 15.17 -12.07 17.16
CA SER A 34 14.65 -10.70 16.93
C SER A 34 14.81 -9.77 18.14
N ASN A 35 14.80 -10.32 19.35
CA ASN A 35 14.94 -9.59 20.61
C ASN A 35 16.34 -9.71 21.24
N SER A 36 17.29 -10.41 20.61
CA SER A 36 18.64 -10.62 21.15
C SER A 36 19.63 -9.59 20.62
N ARG A 37 20.44 -9.03 21.51
CA ARG A 37 21.51 -8.09 21.14
C ARG A 37 22.77 -8.78 20.61
N LYS A 38 22.98 -10.06 20.94
CA LYS A 38 24.17 -10.83 20.56
C LYS A 38 23.77 -12.18 19.95
N PRO A 39 24.50 -12.69 18.95
CA PRO A 39 24.34 -14.05 18.49
C PRO A 39 24.61 -15.05 19.63
N ARG A 40 23.85 -16.14 19.67
CA ARG A 40 24.04 -17.25 20.60
C ARG A 40 24.10 -18.57 19.82
N PRO A 41 24.79 -19.60 20.33
CA PRO A 41 24.72 -20.93 19.75
C PRO A 41 23.27 -21.44 19.75
N PHE A 42 22.82 -21.96 18.62
CA PHE A 42 21.48 -22.50 18.43
C PHE A 42 21.56 -23.89 17.81
N ASP A 43 20.91 -24.86 18.43
CA ASP A 43 20.90 -26.26 18.02
C ASP A 43 19.91 -26.50 16.87
N VAL A 44 20.44 -26.92 15.72
CA VAL A 44 19.68 -27.22 14.50
C VAL A 44 19.52 -28.72 14.25
N SER A 45 19.76 -29.58 15.24
CA SER A 45 19.60 -31.04 15.12
C SER A 45 18.19 -31.47 14.67
N HIS A 46 17.17 -30.66 14.94
CA HIS A 46 15.80 -30.90 14.48
C HIS A 46 15.67 -30.97 12.95
N LEU A 47 16.59 -30.37 12.17
CA LEU A 47 16.62 -30.46 10.71
C LEU A 47 16.92 -31.88 10.19
N LEU A 48 17.44 -32.77 11.05
CA LEU A 48 17.69 -34.17 10.70
C LEU A 48 16.43 -35.04 10.74
N HIS A 49 15.29 -34.51 11.17
CA HIS A 49 14.07 -35.27 11.35
C HIS A 49 13.01 -34.88 10.32
N LEU A 50 12.10 -35.80 10.03
CA LEU A 50 10.95 -35.56 9.14
C LEU A 50 10.16 -34.33 9.61
N GLY A 51 9.84 -33.43 8.70
CA GLY A 51 9.13 -32.19 9.00
C GLY A 51 9.90 -31.23 9.90
N CYS A 52 11.22 -31.44 10.06
CA CYS A 52 12.08 -30.70 10.97
C CYS A 52 11.61 -30.75 12.45
N ASN A 53 10.99 -31.85 12.88
CA ASN A 53 10.51 -32.07 14.25
C ASN A 53 11.28 -33.20 14.95
N LYS A 54 11.91 -32.91 16.10
CA LYS A 54 12.72 -33.89 16.86
C LYS A 54 11.94 -35.13 17.30
N GLU A 55 10.62 -35.01 17.45
CA GLU A 55 9.74 -36.14 17.83
C GLU A 55 9.47 -37.09 16.65
N SER A 56 9.79 -36.69 15.43
CA SER A 56 9.57 -37.47 14.21
C SER A 56 10.78 -38.33 13.85
N THR A 57 10.62 -39.23 12.87
CA THR A 57 11.68 -40.13 12.41
C THR A 57 12.90 -39.36 11.92
N LYS A 58 14.09 -39.80 12.35
CA LYS A 58 15.37 -39.25 11.91
C LYS A 58 15.71 -39.76 10.49
N ILE A 59 16.20 -38.87 9.65
CA ILE A 59 16.60 -39.14 8.27
C ILE A 59 18.13 -39.04 8.19
N ASP A 60 18.81 -40.18 8.27
CA ASP A 60 20.27 -40.23 8.39
C ASP A 60 21.02 -39.67 7.16
N SER A 61 20.42 -39.73 5.97
CA SER A 61 21.01 -39.16 4.74
C SER A 61 21.25 -37.65 4.83
N ARG A 62 20.53 -36.92 5.70
CA ARG A 62 20.68 -35.47 5.88
C ARG A 62 21.95 -35.07 6.63
N VAL A 63 22.52 -35.98 7.43
CA VAL A 63 23.56 -35.66 8.41
C VAL A 63 24.76 -34.95 7.78
N THR A 64 25.22 -35.44 6.62
CA THR A 64 26.38 -34.87 5.92
C THR A 64 26.11 -33.43 5.44
N TYR A 65 24.93 -33.17 4.90
CA TYR A 65 24.53 -31.85 4.39
C TYR A 65 24.38 -30.83 5.52
N ILE A 66 23.65 -31.19 6.59
CA ILE A 66 23.44 -30.28 7.72
C ILE A 66 24.76 -29.99 8.46
N ARG A 67 25.67 -30.96 8.55
CA ARG A 67 27.00 -30.72 9.13
C ARG A 67 27.80 -29.68 8.32
N ARG A 68 27.80 -29.77 6.99
CA ARG A 68 28.46 -28.80 6.12
C ARG A 68 27.82 -27.40 6.25
N PHE A 69 26.49 -27.35 6.32
CA PHE A 69 25.76 -26.12 6.58
C PHE A 69 26.21 -25.46 7.88
N CYS A 70 26.26 -26.19 9.00
CA CYS A 70 26.72 -25.67 10.28
C CYS A 70 28.16 -25.13 10.22
N GLN A 71 29.08 -25.84 9.57
CA GLN A 71 30.46 -25.40 9.40
C GLN A 71 30.54 -24.06 8.63
N LYS A 72 29.83 -23.96 7.50
CA LYS A 72 29.80 -22.74 6.68
C LYS A 72 29.09 -21.58 7.37
N ALA A 73 28.02 -21.84 8.12
CA ALA A 73 27.31 -20.85 8.91
C ALA A 73 28.22 -20.22 9.99
N ASN A 74 28.97 -21.05 10.73
CA ASN A 74 29.93 -20.58 11.73
C ASN A 74 31.06 -19.76 11.08
N GLN A 75 31.62 -20.25 9.96
CA GLN A 75 32.62 -19.51 9.19
C GLN A 75 32.09 -18.16 8.70
N TYR A 76 30.87 -18.09 8.17
CA TYR A 76 30.29 -16.86 7.64
C TYR A 76 30.29 -15.73 8.69
N VAL A 77 29.82 -16.02 9.90
CA VAL A 77 29.77 -15.04 10.99
C VAL A 77 31.16 -14.73 11.56
N SER A 78 32.06 -15.72 11.63
CA SER A 78 33.43 -15.47 12.11
C SER A 78 34.23 -14.52 11.21
N HIS A 79 33.88 -14.42 9.92
CA HIS A 79 34.45 -13.43 8.99
C HIS A 79 33.80 -12.03 9.11
N GLY A 80 33.01 -11.76 10.14
CA GLY A 80 32.40 -10.45 10.39
C GLY A 80 31.07 -10.22 9.67
N ASN A 81 30.50 -11.25 9.01
CA ASN A 81 29.20 -11.10 8.35
C ASN A 81 28.02 -11.14 9.32
N SER A 82 26.87 -10.63 8.88
CA SER A 82 25.66 -10.49 9.69
C SER A 82 25.06 -11.82 10.12
N ALA A 83 24.90 -12.01 11.43
CA ALA A 83 24.14 -13.12 12.01
C ALA A 83 22.63 -13.05 11.69
N ASP A 84 22.10 -11.86 11.36
CA ASP A 84 20.70 -11.73 10.93
C ASP A 84 20.48 -12.34 9.54
N THR A 85 21.46 -12.18 8.64
CA THR A 85 21.46 -12.83 7.31
C THR A 85 21.54 -14.36 7.44
N LEU A 86 22.33 -14.86 8.38
CA LEU A 86 22.40 -16.29 8.69
C LEU A 86 21.06 -16.82 9.20
N ARG A 87 20.37 -16.09 10.09
CA ARG A 87 19.03 -16.46 10.57
C ARG A 87 18.06 -16.69 9.40
N THR A 88 17.95 -15.73 8.47
CA THR A 88 17.08 -15.86 7.31
C THR A 88 17.46 -17.06 6.45
N THR A 89 18.76 -17.27 6.22
CA THR A 89 19.28 -18.43 5.45
C THR A 89 18.88 -19.78 6.08
N TYR A 90 18.93 -19.86 7.41
CA TYR A 90 18.51 -21.05 8.16
C TYR A 90 16.98 -21.24 8.12
N GLU A 91 16.20 -20.17 8.29
CA GLU A 91 14.72 -20.24 8.26
C GLU A 91 14.21 -20.73 6.90
N ASP A 92 14.80 -20.23 5.81
CA ASP A 92 14.45 -20.64 4.44
C ASP A 92 14.86 -22.09 4.14
N LEU A 93 16.02 -22.54 4.65
CA LEU A 93 16.41 -23.95 4.57
C LEU A 93 15.43 -24.85 5.32
N ARG A 94 15.07 -24.49 6.56
CA ARG A 94 14.12 -25.26 7.38
C ARG A 94 12.76 -25.40 6.68
N ALA A 95 12.25 -24.32 6.09
CA ALA A 95 10.99 -24.34 5.35
C ALA A 95 11.07 -25.25 4.11
N HIS A 96 12.17 -25.17 3.34
CA HIS A 96 12.42 -26.05 2.19
C HIS A 96 12.44 -27.53 2.57
N LEU A 97 13.15 -27.89 3.65
CA LEU A 97 13.20 -29.27 4.14
C LEU A 97 11.83 -29.78 4.55
N ALA A 98 11.08 -28.99 5.33
CA ALA A 98 9.74 -29.36 5.78
C ALA A 98 8.75 -29.49 4.61
N PHE A 99 8.86 -28.61 3.60
CA PHE A 99 8.08 -28.73 2.38
C PHE A 99 8.39 -30.01 1.60
N CYS A 100 9.67 -30.30 1.36
CA CYS A 100 10.09 -31.49 0.63
C CYS A 100 9.63 -32.78 1.33
N ASP A 101 9.67 -32.80 2.67
CA ASP A 101 9.11 -33.88 3.48
C ASP A 101 7.61 -34.06 3.27
N ALA A 102 6.84 -32.96 3.26
CA ALA A 102 5.40 -32.99 3.08
C ALA A 102 4.97 -33.51 1.68
N VAL A 103 5.81 -33.30 0.66
CA VAL A 103 5.56 -33.77 -0.71
C VAL A 103 6.36 -35.03 -1.07
N ASN A 104 7.04 -35.64 -0.09
CA ASN A 104 7.83 -36.87 -0.24
C ASN A 104 8.89 -36.82 -1.36
N VAL A 105 9.69 -35.75 -1.39
CA VAL A 105 10.82 -35.58 -2.32
C VAL A 105 12.11 -35.34 -1.53
N ASP A 106 13.25 -35.85 -2.01
CA ASP A 106 14.53 -35.59 -1.35
C ASP A 106 14.95 -34.11 -1.52
N PRO A 107 15.07 -33.33 -0.42
CA PRO A 107 15.39 -31.91 -0.49
C PRO A 107 16.80 -31.59 -0.99
N PHE A 108 17.74 -32.55 -0.98
CA PHE A 108 19.13 -32.36 -1.38
C PHE A 108 19.42 -32.81 -2.82
N THR A 109 18.38 -32.86 -3.66
CA THR A 109 18.45 -33.21 -5.08
C THR A 109 17.94 -32.08 -5.98
N GLU A 110 18.25 -32.14 -7.28
CA GLU A 110 17.66 -31.24 -8.28
C GLU A 110 16.13 -31.29 -8.23
N SER A 111 15.55 -32.50 -8.09
CA SER A 111 14.10 -32.68 -8.00
C SER A 111 13.49 -31.97 -6.79
N GLY A 112 14.12 -32.04 -5.61
CA GLY A 112 13.66 -31.34 -4.41
C GLY A 112 13.75 -29.84 -4.56
N TYR A 113 14.87 -29.33 -5.10
CA TYR A 113 15.00 -27.91 -5.41
C TYR A 113 13.92 -27.43 -6.39
N LEU A 114 13.69 -28.15 -7.49
CA LEU A 114 12.69 -27.76 -8.49
C LEU A 114 11.25 -27.93 -7.99
N LYS A 115 10.98 -28.84 -7.05
CA LYS A 115 9.65 -28.93 -6.43
C LYS A 115 9.33 -27.69 -5.58
N PHE A 116 10.34 -26.97 -5.10
CA PHE A 116 10.17 -25.72 -4.37
C PHE A 116 10.25 -24.49 -5.30
N ALA A 117 11.31 -24.40 -6.10
CA ALA A 117 11.69 -23.22 -6.89
C ALA A 117 11.25 -23.26 -8.36
N GLY A 118 10.83 -24.43 -8.85
CA GLY A 118 10.53 -24.67 -10.27
C GLY A 118 9.29 -23.95 -10.78
N ASN A 119 9.03 -24.11 -12.09
CA ASN A 119 7.92 -23.45 -12.77
C ASN A 119 6.54 -23.84 -12.22
N ASP A 120 6.41 -25.05 -11.66
CA ASP A 120 5.22 -25.56 -10.97
C ASP A 120 5.51 -25.85 -9.49
N GLY A 121 6.51 -25.16 -8.92
CA GLY A 121 6.97 -25.36 -7.56
C GLY A 121 6.19 -24.57 -6.51
N GLU A 122 6.49 -24.85 -5.24
CA GLU A 122 5.89 -24.18 -4.07
C GLU A 122 5.87 -22.66 -4.15
N LEU A 123 6.94 -22.02 -4.64
CA LEU A 123 6.98 -20.56 -4.74
C LEU A 123 5.92 -20.02 -5.71
N ARG A 124 5.63 -20.74 -6.79
CA ARG A 124 4.59 -20.35 -7.77
C ARG A 124 3.19 -20.60 -7.22
N HIS A 125 2.98 -21.69 -6.47
CA HIS A 125 1.76 -21.88 -5.66
C HIS A 125 1.53 -20.71 -4.71
N ARG A 126 2.54 -20.32 -3.93
CA ARG A 126 2.42 -19.20 -2.98
C ARG A 126 2.15 -17.86 -3.66
N ILE A 127 2.65 -17.64 -4.88
CA ILE A 127 2.27 -16.47 -5.68
C ILE A 127 0.80 -16.54 -6.08
N LYS A 128 0.33 -17.69 -6.55
CA LYS A 128 -1.08 -17.90 -6.92
C LYS A 128 -2.06 -17.65 -5.76
N MET A 129 -1.63 -17.97 -4.54
CA MET A 129 -2.43 -17.71 -3.33
C MET A 129 -2.44 -16.23 -2.91
N PHE A 130 -1.59 -15.38 -3.47
CA PHE A 130 -1.50 -13.97 -3.08
C PHE A 130 -2.63 -13.16 -3.74
N SER A 131 -3.57 -12.66 -2.93
CA SER A 131 -4.66 -11.80 -3.39
C SER A 131 -4.46 -10.37 -2.87
N PRO A 132 -3.91 -9.44 -3.68
CA PRO A 132 -3.61 -8.08 -3.24
C PRO A 132 -4.85 -7.23 -2.92
N SER A 133 -6.01 -7.57 -3.48
CA SER A 133 -7.28 -6.88 -3.24
C SER A 133 -7.90 -7.21 -1.87
N LYS A 134 -7.58 -8.39 -1.32
CA LYS A 134 -8.16 -8.88 -0.07
C LYS A 134 -7.38 -8.38 1.14
N ARG A 135 -8.09 -7.76 2.07
CA ARG A 135 -7.61 -7.24 3.34
C ARG A 135 -7.54 -8.36 4.36
N LEU A 136 -6.67 -8.22 5.36
CA LEU A 136 -6.41 -9.29 6.34
C LEU A 136 -7.67 -9.77 7.06
N TRP A 137 -8.61 -8.87 7.36
CA TRP A 137 -9.84 -9.18 8.07
C TRP A 137 -10.91 -9.87 7.21
N GLU A 138 -10.76 -9.88 5.88
CA GLU A 138 -11.64 -10.58 4.92
C GLU A 138 -11.31 -12.08 4.82
N TYR A 139 -10.17 -12.50 5.36
CA TYR A 139 -9.77 -13.90 5.41
C TYR A 139 -10.33 -14.61 6.63
N SER A 140 -10.59 -15.90 6.46
CA SER A 140 -10.94 -16.82 7.54
C SER A 140 -9.69 -17.27 8.31
N HIS A 141 -9.90 -17.80 9.51
CA HIS A 141 -8.82 -18.41 10.27
C HIS A 141 -8.22 -19.59 9.50
N GLY A 142 -6.89 -19.61 9.36
CA GLY A 142 -6.16 -20.66 8.66
C GLY A 142 -5.94 -20.40 7.17
N ASP A 143 -6.57 -19.37 6.59
CA ASP A 143 -6.40 -19.05 5.17
C ASP A 143 -4.94 -18.69 4.84
N GLU A 144 -4.48 -19.15 3.68
CA GLU A 144 -3.16 -18.84 3.15
C GLU A 144 -3.14 -17.46 2.49
N LEU A 145 -2.17 -16.62 2.87
CA LEU A 145 -2.03 -15.26 2.34
C LEU A 145 -1.23 -15.16 1.03
N GLY A 146 -0.49 -16.21 0.69
CA GLY A 146 0.48 -16.19 -0.41
C GLY A 146 1.64 -15.21 -0.21
N ILE A 147 2.41 -14.96 -1.28
CA ILE A 147 3.51 -13.99 -1.34
C ILE A 147 3.52 -13.25 -2.68
N LYS A 148 4.03 -12.01 -2.69
CA LYS A 148 4.32 -11.30 -3.94
C LYS A 148 5.45 -11.99 -4.70
N GLU A 149 5.38 -12.03 -6.03
CA GLU A 149 6.47 -12.56 -6.86
C GLU A 149 7.81 -11.87 -6.58
N SER A 150 7.78 -10.55 -6.33
CA SER A 150 8.97 -9.76 -5.95
C SER A 150 9.65 -10.22 -4.64
N THR A 151 8.99 -11.05 -3.83
CA THR A 151 9.56 -11.65 -2.60
C THR A 151 10.37 -12.91 -2.91
N CYS A 152 10.01 -13.64 -3.97
CA CYS A 152 10.64 -14.92 -4.33
C CYS A 152 12.15 -14.83 -4.61
N PRO A 153 12.69 -13.80 -5.30
CA PRO A 153 14.13 -13.68 -5.50
C PRO A 153 14.94 -13.65 -4.21
N SER A 154 14.45 -12.96 -3.16
CA SER A 154 15.13 -12.90 -1.86
C SER A 154 15.10 -14.25 -1.13
N LEU A 155 13.96 -14.94 -1.15
CA LEU A 155 13.84 -16.31 -0.61
C LEU A 155 14.78 -17.28 -1.34
N LEU A 156 14.81 -17.23 -2.68
CA LEU A 156 15.69 -18.07 -3.47
C LEU A 156 17.16 -17.74 -3.23
N SER A 157 17.55 -16.48 -3.12
CA SER A 157 18.94 -16.12 -2.83
C SER A 157 19.41 -16.72 -1.51
N SER A 158 18.58 -16.65 -0.47
CA SER A 158 18.86 -17.26 0.83
C SER A 158 18.88 -18.79 0.77
N LEU A 159 17.88 -19.42 0.13
CA LEU A 159 17.82 -20.87 -0.02
C LEU A 159 19.01 -21.42 -0.83
N ARG A 160 19.34 -20.78 -1.97
CA ARG A 160 20.48 -21.18 -2.81
C ARG A 160 21.80 -21.07 -2.04
N ARG A 161 21.97 -20.03 -1.22
CA ARG A 161 23.12 -19.92 -0.30
C ARG A 161 23.15 -21.09 0.70
N ALA A 162 22.01 -21.42 1.31
CA ALA A 162 21.93 -22.52 2.27
C ALA A 162 22.28 -23.88 1.63
N LEU A 163 21.71 -24.18 0.46
CA LEU A 163 21.97 -25.41 -0.28
C LEU A 163 23.41 -25.48 -0.83
N ASN A 164 23.99 -24.35 -1.24
CA ASN A 164 25.41 -24.25 -1.58
C ASN A 164 26.29 -24.57 -0.36
N TRP A 165 25.93 -24.08 0.83
CA TRP A 165 26.63 -24.42 2.08
C TRP A 165 26.49 -25.90 2.47
N CYS A 166 25.41 -26.56 2.06
CA CYS A 166 25.27 -28.02 2.14
C CYS A 166 26.19 -28.77 1.14
N GLY A 167 26.78 -28.07 0.17
CA GLY A 167 27.69 -28.62 -0.84
C GLY A 167 27.01 -29.07 -2.13
N LEU A 168 25.88 -28.46 -2.50
CA LEU A 168 25.11 -28.79 -3.70
C LEU A 168 25.41 -27.82 -4.87
N PRO A 169 25.32 -28.29 -6.13
CA PRO A 169 25.57 -27.50 -7.34
C PRO A 169 24.33 -26.65 -7.74
N VAL A 170 23.85 -25.82 -6.83
CA VAL A 170 22.56 -25.11 -6.99
C VAL A 170 22.56 -24.11 -8.15
N SER A 171 23.74 -23.59 -8.54
CA SER A 171 23.87 -22.70 -9.68
C SER A 171 23.39 -23.34 -10.98
N ASP A 172 23.62 -24.64 -11.15
CA ASP A 172 23.20 -25.38 -12.35
C ASP A 172 21.68 -25.59 -12.35
N TRP A 173 21.11 -25.90 -11.17
CA TRP A 173 19.67 -26.09 -11.01
C TRP A 173 18.88 -24.79 -11.20
N ALA A 174 19.48 -23.63 -10.88
CA ALA A 174 18.86 -22.32 -11.08
C ALA A 174 18.54 -22.02 -12.55
N LEU A 175 19.24 -22.66 -13.50
CA LEU A 175 19.02 -22.51 -14.94
C LEU A 175 17.82 -23.31 -15.46
N ARG A 176 17.25 -24.20 -14.63
CA ARG A 176 16.18 -25.14 -15.01
C ARG A 176 14.76 -24.61 -14.78
N HIS A 177 14.63 -23.35 -14.35
CA HIS A 177 13.33 -22.73 -14.14
C HIS A 177 13.37 -21.26 -14.52
N ARG A 178 12.20 -20.68 -14.81
CA ARG A 178 12.08 -19.25 -15.13
C ARG A 178 12.45 -18.41 -13.92
N ALA A 179 13.07 -17.26 -14.18
CA ALA A 179 13.32 -16.27 -13.15
C ALA A 179 12.00 -15.75 -12.55
N PHE A 180 12.06 -15.27 -11.32
CA PHE A 180 10.97 -14.55 -10.70
C PHE A 180 11.18 -13.07 -10.96
N PHE A 181 10.21 -12.43 -11.60
CA PHE A 181 10.30 -11.01 -11.92
C PHE A 181 9.46 -10.24 -10.91
N GLY A 182 10.09 -9.29 -10.24
CA GLY A 182 9.35 -8.38 -9.38
C GLY A 182 8.86 -7.19 -10.19
N GLU A 183 7.61 -7.21 -10.63
CA GLU A 183 6.96 -5.95 -10.99
C GLU A 183 6.83 -5.11 -9.71
N ARG A 184 7.44 -3.92 -9.73
CA ARG A 184 7.37 -3.00 -8.60
C ARG A 184 6.15 -2.14 -8.85
N THR A 185 5.09 -2.35 -8.09
CA THR A 185 3.99 -1.40 -7.99
C THR A 185 4.54 -0.08 -7.47
N PRO A 186 4.44 1.03 -8.23
CA PRO A 186 4.84 2.36 -7.77
C PRO A 186 4.08 2.75 -6.51
N ASN A 187 4.60 3.76 -5.82
CA ASN A 187 3.84 4.33 -4.72
C ASN A 187 2.63 5.06 -5.33
N LYS A 188 1.46 4.98 -4.71
CA LYS A 188 0.33 5.80 -5.14
C LYS A 188 0.52 7.23 -4.65
N GLY A 189 0.47 8.21 -5.56
CA GLY A 189 0.43 9.64 -5.22
C GLY A 189 -0.77 9.98 -4.31
N TYR A 190 -0.74 11.17 -3.71
CA TYR A 190 -1.96 11.73 -3.11
C TYR A 190 -2.95 12.09 -4.22
N SER A 191 -4.25 11.91 -3.98
CA SER A 191 -5.29 12.51 -4.83
C SER A 191 -5.35 14.01 -4.61
N GLU A 192 -6.05 14.73 -5.48
CA GLU A 192 -6.26 16.18 -5.35
C GLU A 192 -6.96 16.52 -4.02
N GLU A 193 -7.94 15.73 -3.58
CA GLU A 193 -8.62 15.97 -2.30
C GLU A 193 -7.69 15.70 -1.11
N GLU A 194 -6.85 14.66 -1.19
CA GLU A 194 -5.84 14.39 -0.16
C GLU A 194 -4.80 15.52 -0.10
N GLU A 195 -4.31 16.00 -1.25
CA GLU A 195 -3.35 17.10 -1.34
C GLU A 195 -3.90 18.38 -0.72
N ALA A 196 -5.09 18.83 -1.14
CA ALA A 196 -5.72 20.04 -0.63
C ALA A 196 -5.89 19.99 0.89
N LEU A 197 -6.35 18.86 1.43
CA LEU A 197 -6.49 18.67 2.88
C LEU A 197 -5.13 18.70 3.59
N LEU A 198 -4.13 17.99 3.05
CA LEU A 198 -2.80 17.88 3.65
C LEU A 198 -2.10 19.25 3.70
N VAL A 199 -2.04 19.97 2.58
CA VAL A 199 -1.38 21.28 2.47
C VAL A 199 -2.06 22.26 3.42
N THR A 200 -3.39 22.40 3.34
CA THR A 200 -4.16 23.31 4.21
C THR A 200 -3.88 23.08 5.70
N ARG A 201 -3.88 21.81 6.14
CA ARG A 201 -3.68 21.48 7.56
C ARG A 201 -2.23 21.64 8.00
N LEU A 202 -1.27 21.21 7.18
CA LEU A 202 0.15 21.28 7.51
C LEU A 202 0.64 22.72 7.52
N GLU A 203 0.22 23.54 6.56
CA GLU A 203 0.54 24.97 6.52
C GLU A 203 -0.07 25.72 7.69
N ASN A 204 -1.38 25.56 7.95
CA ASN A 204 -2.02 26.17 9.11
C ASN A 204 -1.30 25.80 10.41
N PHE A 205 -0.94 24.52 10.59
CA PHE A 205 -0.20 24.06 11.75
C PHE A 205 1.18 24.72 11.87
N PHE A 206 1.97 24.71 10.80
CA PHE A 206 3.32 25.26 10.80
C PHE A 206 3.32 26.78 10.98
N PHE A 207 2.52 27.51 10.20
CA PHE A 207 2.45 28.97 10.24
C PHE A 207 1.77 29.50 11.50
N THR A 208 0.98 28.69 12.21
CA THR A 208 0.45 29.06 13.53
C THR A 208 1.48 28.85 14.64
N LEU A 209 2.17 27.71 14.66
CA LEU A 209 3.07 27.37 15.77
C LEU A 209 4.46 27.99 15.65
N ALA A 210 5.05 28.01 14.44
CA ALA A 210 6.43 28.47 14.26
C ALA A 210 6.64 29.93 14.74
N PRO A 211 5.76 30.90 14.43
CA PRO A 211 5.91 32.27 14.93
C PRO A 211 5.80 32.37 16.45
N GLN A 212 4.92 31.59 17.08
CA GLN A 212 4.77 31.57 18.54
C GLN A 212 6.03 31.02 19.22
N LEU A 213 6.61 29.95 18.67
CA LEU A 213 7.87 29.36 19.15
C LEU A 213 9.04 30.34 18.98
N ILE A 214 9.16 30.96 17.80
CA ILE A 214 10.20 31.98 17.51
C ILE A 214 10.07 33.14 18.49
N SER A 215 8.88 33.72 18.64
CA SER A 215 8.64 34.87 19.52
C SER A 215 8.97 34.55 20.98
N ALA A 216 8.59 33.37 21.47
CA ALA A 216 8.93 32.95 22.82
C ALA A 216 10.45 32.83 23.02
N LYS A 217 11.16 32.26 22.03
CA LYS A 217 12.61 32.06 22.10
C LYS A 217 13.40 33.37 21.99
N GLU A 218 13.01 34.28 21.10
CA GLU A 218 13.67 35.57 20.90
C GLU A 218 13.49 36.52 22.08
N ASN A 219 12.30 36.50 22.70
CA ASN A 219 11.99 37.35 23.84
C ASN A 219 12.35 36.71 25.19
N ASN A 220 12.96 35.51 25.20
CA ASN A 220 13.23 34.71 26.40
C ASN A 220 11.99 34.52 27.30
N ILE A 221 10.82 34.36 26.70
CA ILE A 221 9.55 34.15 27.40
C ILE A 221 9.31 32.64 27.55
N PRO A 222 8.98 32.13 28.76
CA PRO A 222 8.57 30.75 28.93
C PRO A 222 7.36 30.42 28.06
N LEU A 223 7.41 29.30 27.34
CA LEU A 223 6.27 28.81 26.59
C LEU A 223 5.11 28.45 27.55
N PRO A 224 3.85 28.70 27.17
CA PRO A 224 2.71 28.18 27.92
C PRO A 224 2.71 26.65 27.89
N GLU A 225 1.97 26.01 28.79
CA GLU A 225 1.87 24.54 28.86
C GLU A 225 1.42 23.90 27.54
N SER A 226 0.55 24.59 26.80
CA SER A 226 0.10 24.18 25.47
C SER A 226 -0.15 25.40 24.56
N LEU A 227 0.04 25.19 23.25
CA LEU A 227 -0.26 26.16 22.20
C LEU A 227 -1.55 25.79 21.47
N PRO A 228 -2.49 26.73 21.26
CA PRO A 228 -3.73 26.46 20.57
C PRO A 228 -3.55 26.44 19.04
N ILE A 229 -4.30 25.58 18.38
CA ILE A 229 -4.44 25.51 16.92
C ILE A 229 -5.91 25.31 16.58
N VAL A 230 -6.39 26.06 15.60
CA VAL A 230 -7.76 25.93 15.11
C VAL A 230 -7.77 24.98 13.91
N ILE A 231 -8.67 23.99 13.95
CA ILE A 231 -8.93 23.06 12.84
C ILE A 231 -10.38 23.22 12.40
N SER A 232 -10.58 23.73 11.18
CA SER A 232 -11.91 23.88 10.56
C SER A 232 -12.44 22.53 10.07
N LEU A 233 -13.56 22.05 10.58
CA LEU A 233 -14.23 20.79 10.22
C LEU A 233 -15.58 21.11 9.58
N GLY A 234 -15.55 21.46 8.28
CA GLY A 234 -16.70 22.05 7.60
C GLY A 234 -16.98 23.46 8.10
N GLU A 235 -18.23 23.73 8.47
CA GLU A 235 -18.66 25.03 9.05
C GLU A 235 -18.30 25.19 10.53
N GLN A 236 -17.75 24.15 11.16
CA GLN A 236 -17.36 24.18 12.57
C GLN A 236 -15.85 24.31 12.75
N GLU A 237 -15.41 24.87 13.87
CA GLU A 237 -13.99 24.95 14.23
C GLU A 237 -13.73 24.24 15.55
N GLU A 238 -12.64 23.49 15.60
CA GLU A 238 -12.17 22.85 16.83
C GLU A 238 -10.81 23.39 17.25
N ILE A 239 -10.70 23.82 18.50
CA ILE A 239 -9.43 24.28 19.10
C ILE A 239 -8.71 23.09 19.71
N ILE A 240 -7.55 22.76 19.16
CA ILE A 240 -6.65 21.73 19.67
C ILE A 240 -5.52 22.39 20.44
N ARG A 241 -5.13 21.79 21.57
CA ARG A 241 -4.00 22.24 22.37
C ARG A 241 -2.82 21.30 22.15
N ILE A 242 -1.68 21.85 21.75
CA ILE A 242 -0.45 21.10 21.53
C ILE A 242 0.50 21.38 22.68
N GLU A 243 0.84 20.33 23.44
CA GLU A 243 1.75 20.43 24.59
C GLU A 243 3.13 20.97 24.17
N THR A 244 3.70 21.88 24.95
CA THR A 244 5.04 22.43 24.69
C THR A 244 6.15 21.64 25.36
N SER A 245 5.81 20.81 26.36
CA SER A 245 6.78 20.05 27.14
C SER A 245 7.58 19.05 26.29
N LEU A 246 8.91 19.09 26.44
CA LEU A 246 9.83 18.13 25.83
C LEU A 246 9.98 16.85 26.65
N ASP A 247 9.42 16.80 27.85
CA ASP A 247 9.46 15.62 28.70
C ASP A 247 8.63 14.49 28.12
N SER A 248 9.19 13.29 28.09
CA SER A 248 8.48 12.11 27.62
C SER A 248 7.69 11.46 28.76
N CYS A 249 6.38 11.25 28.58
CA CYS A 249 5.56 10.50 29.54
C CYS A 249 5.87 8.98 29.59
N ILE A 250 6.79 8.48 28.75
CA ILE A 250 7.07 7.05 28.62
C ILE A 250 8.22 6.67 29.57
N ALA A 251 7.89 5.91 30.63
CA ALA A 251 8.81 5.44 31.68
C ALA A 251 9.94 4.50 31.21
N LYS A 252 10.10 4.24 29.91
CA LYS A 252 11.30 3.54 29.41
C LYS A 252 12.44 4.54 29.39
N GLN A 253 13.21 4.56 30.49
CA GLN A 253 14.49 5.25 30.55
C GLN A 253 15.33 4.81 29.34
N SER A 254 15.66 5.75 28.45
CA SER A 254 16.72 5.47 27.49
C SER A 254 17.99 5.18 28.28
N LYS A 255 18.89 4.39 27.70
CA LYS A 255 20.17 4.04 28.34
C LYS A 255 21.00 5.27 28.73
N ASN A 256 20.70 6.43 28.14
CA ASN A 256 21.46 7.67 28.30
C ASN A 256 20.64 8.77 29.02
N GLY A 257 19.42 8.48 29.48
CA GLY A 257 18.54 9.47 30.12
C GLY A 257 17.93 10.53 29.17
N THR A 258 18.23 10.47 27.87
CA THR A 258 17.68 11.35 26.83
C THR A 258 16.53 10.70 26.09
N ASN A 259 15.38 11.35 26.02
CA ASN A 259 14.18 10.91 25.28
C ASN A 259 13.64 12.05 24.42
N VAL A 260 12.94 11.72 23.33
CA VAL A 260 12.26 12.70 22.47
C VAL A 260 10.76 12.57 22.67
N ASN A 261 10.09 13.64 23.07
CA ASN A 261 8.65 13.72 23.01
C ASN A 261 8.20 14.12 21.61
N SER A 262 7.80 13.15 20.77
CA SER A 262 7.29 13.42 19.43
C SER A 262 5.95 14.18 19.42
N GLY A 263 5.29 14.36 20.58
CA GLY A 263 4.07 15.15 20.73
C GLY A 263 4.30 16.60 21.12
N ALA A 264 5.55 17.00 21.40
CA ALA A 264 5.88 18.37 21.76
C ALA A 264 5.70 19.32 20.57
N ALA A 265 5.20 20.54 20.83
CA ALA A 265 4.89 21.54 19.82
C ALA A 265 6.04 21.80 18.84
N PHE A 266 7.27 21.97 19.34
CA PHE A 266 8.44 22.14 18.49
C PHE A 266 8.69 20.93 17.58
N ASN A 267 8.71 19.72 18.15
CA ASN A 267 9.01 18.49 17.42
C ASN A 267 7.96 18.20 16.34
N LEU A 268 6.68 18.43 16.64
CA LEU A 268 5.60 18.33 15.66
C LEU A 268 5.69 19.40 14.58
N THR A 269 6.06 20.63 14.93
CA THR A 269 6.27 21.71 13.95
C THR A 269 7.36 21.34 12.96
N MET A 270 8.46 20.73 13.42
CA MET A 270 9.51 20.18 12.56
C MET A 270 9.02 19.00 11.70
N GLY A 271 8.15 18.14 12.25
CA GLY A 271 7.47 17.09 11.49
C GLY A 271 6.58 17.63 10.37
N ALA A 272 5.81 18.70 10.63
CA ALA A 272 5.01 19.38 9.62
C ALA A 272 5.89 20.05 8.56
N ALA A 273 6.96 20.73 8.99
CA ALA A 273 7.94 21.34 8.12
C ALA A 273 8.60 20.33 7.18
N TYR A 274 8.88 19.11 7.65
CA TYR A 274 9.39 18.04 6.78
C TYR A 274 8.44 17.73 5.62
N HIS A 275 7.13 17.62 5.87
CA HIS A 275 6.16 17.32 4.81
C HIS A 275 5.92 18.51 3.89
N LEU A 276 5.92 19.73 4.41
CA LEU A 276 5.87 20.95 3.59
C LEU A 276 7.12 21.07 2.71
N MET A 277 8.31 20.74 3.22
CA MET A 277 9.51 20.63 2.40
C MET A 277 9.34 19.59 1.29
N CYS A 278 8.72 18.43 1.58
CA CYS A 278 8.41 17.43 0.54
C CYS A 278 7.44 17.98 -0.52
N TYR A 279 6.41 18.73 -0.12
CA TYR A 279 5.44 19.34 -1.02
C TYR A 279 6.08 20.40 -1.94
N PHE A 280 6.81 21.34 -1.36
CA PHE A 280 7.37 22.45 -2.14
C PHE A 280 8.59 22.05 -2.99
N THR A 281 9.39 21.07 -2.56
CA THR A 281 10.63 20.69 -3.26
C THR A 281 10.57 19.36 -4.00
N SER A 282 9.60 18.52 -3.68
CA SER A 282 9.47 17.14 -4.18
C SER A 282 10.70 16.26 -3.97
N MET A 283 11.63 16.63 -3.06
CA MET A 283 12.83 15.86 -2.77
C MET A 283 12.53 14.56 -2.01
N ASN A 284 13.45 13.59 -2.11
CA ASN A 284 13.36 12.34 -1.36
C ASN A 284 13.69 12.52 0.14
N ASP A 285 13.26 11.56 0.97
CA ASP A 285 13.51 11.57 2.43
C ASP A 285 14.96 11.89 2.81
N SER A 286 15.95 11.20 2.24
CA SER A 286 17.36 11.46 2.56
C SER A 286 17.77 12.87 2.16
N ASN A 287 17.29 13.37 1.02
CA ASN A 287 17.63 14.70 0.56
C ASN A 287 17.07 15.79 1.47
N ILE A 288 15.82 15.65 1.91
CA ILE A 288 15.18 16.58 2.83
C ILE A 288 15.95 16.64 4.16
N ARG A 289 16.38 15.48 4.67
CA ARG A 289 17.13 15.39 5.94
C ARG A 289 18.55 15.96 5.84
N ASP A 290 19.18 15.86 4.67
CA ASP A 290 20.55 16.32 4.43
C ASP A 290 20.63 17.82 4.08
N ILE A 291 19.51 18.55 4.09
CA ILE A 291 19.50 20.02 3.91
C ILE A 291 20.04 20.65 5.19
N CYS A 292 21.09 21.46 5.04
CA CYS A 292 21.79 22.11 6.14
C CYS A 292 21.82 23.63 6.00
N HIS A 293 22.15 24.32 7.09
CA HIS A 293 22.51 25.74 7.07
C HIS A 293 23.81 25.99 6.30
N PRO A 294 23.97 27.17 5.67
CA PRO A 294 22.97 28.22 5.46
C PRO A 294 22.13 27.98 4.20
N ILE A 295 20.90 28.48 4.16
CA ILE A 295 20.06 28.41 2.95
C ILE A 295 20.40 29.60 2.04
N LYS A 296 20.68 29.34 0.76
CA LYS A 296 21.02 30.38 -0.21
C LYS A 296 19.76 30.89 -0.93
N VAL A 297 19.39 32.13 -0.64
CA VAL A 297 18.32 32.85 -1.35
C VAL A 297 18.91 33.53 -2.58
N HIS A 298 18.33 33.29 -3.76
CA HIS A 298 18.73 33.95 -5.00
C HIS A 298 17.55 34.74 -5.57
N THR A 299 17.66 36.07 -5.59
CA THR A 299 16.70 36.92 -6.32
C THR A 299 17.19 37.03 -7.77
N GLU A 300 16.40 36.59 -8.75
CA GLU A 300 16.80 36.72 -10.16
C GLU A 300 16.71 38.19 -10.61
N GLU A 301 17.74 38.67 -11.32
CA GLU A 301 17.86 40.08 -11.73
C GLU A 301 16.86 40.51 -12.82
N ARG A 302 16.29 39.56 -13.59
CA ARG A 302 15.39 39.86 -14.70
C ARG A 302 14.00 40.33 -14.27
N ASP A 303 13.56 39.95 -13.07
CA ASP A 303 12.28 40.36 -12.53
C ASP A 303 12.43 40.66 -11.04
N LYS A 304 12.64 41.94 -10.69
CA LYS A 304 12.98 42.38 -9.33
C LYS A 304 11.89 42.04 -8.29
N SER A 305 10.69 41.64 -8.71
CA SER A 305 9.61 41.15 -7.83
C SER A 305 9.66 39.64 -7.54
N LEU A 306 10.45 38.86 -8.29
CA LEU A 306 10.43 37.40 -8.20
C LEU A 306 11.53 36.89 -7.24
N GLN A 307 11.11 36.52 -6.03
CA GLN A 307 11.98 35.90 -5.04
C GLN A 307 12.01 34.38 -5.25
N VAL A 308 13.20 33.82 -5.45
CA VAL A 308 13.43 32.37 -5.50
C VAL A 308 14.40 31.98 -4.39
N VAL A 309 14.16 30.86 -3.73
CA VAL A 309 15.13 30.28 -2.79
C VAL A 309 15.63 28.98 -3.38
N LYS A 310 16.95 28.87 -3.57
CA LYS A 310 17.57 27.63 -4.01
C LYS A 310 17.99 26.83 -2.80
N VAL A 311 17.37 25.69 -2.60
CA VAL A 311 17.73 24.76 -1.52
C VAL A 311 18.52 23.61 -2.13
N SER A 312 19.75 23.42 -1.66
CA SER A 312 20.66 22.38 -2.15
C SER A 312 20.80 21.25 -1.14
N SER A 313 20.90 20.03 -1.65
CA SER A 313 21.12 18.78 -0.90
C SER A 313 22.08 17.88 -1.66
N HIS A 314 22.64 16.86 -1.00
CA HIS A 314 23.53 15.88 -1.63
C HIS A 314 22.87 14.49 -1.67
N LYS A 315 23.05 13.73 -2.76
CA LYS A 315 22.65 12.32 -2.87
C LYS A 315 23.89 11.43 -2.74
N PRO A 316 24.17 10.81 -1.58
CA PRO A 316 25.38 9.99 -1.39
C PRO A 316 25.48 8.80 -2.35
N ARG A 317 24.35 8.12 -2.60
CA ARG A 317 24.29 6.92 -3.46
C ARG A 317 24.51 7.21 -4.95
N ALA A 318 24.25 8.44 -5.38
CA ALA A 318 24.44 8.88 -6.76
C ALA A 318 25.65 9.82 -6.90
N ASN A 319 26.32 10.14 -5.79
CA ASN A 319 27.39 11.13 -5.66
C ASN A 319 27.10 12.44 -6.42
N LYS A 320 25.89 13.00 -6.23
CA LYS A 320 25.41 14.16 -7.00
C LYS A 320 24.71 15.18 -6.10
N GLY A 321 24.94 16.47 -6.35
CA GLY A 321 24.14 17.55 -5.79
C GLY A 321 22.74 17.61 -6.39
N VAL A 322 21.76 18.01 -5.59
CA VAL A 322 20.35 18.16 -5.95
C VAL A 322 19.90 19.52 -5.47
N ASP A 323 19.20 20.24 -6.34
CA ASP A 323 18.70 21.57 -6.04
C ASP A 323 17.17 21.60 -6.12
N ALA A 324 16.49 22.42 -5.34
CA ALA A 324 15.10 22.78 -5.57
C ALA A 324 14.92 24.29 -5.51
N LEU A 325 13.98 24.79 -6.32
CA LEU A 325 13.62 26.19 -6.35
C LEU A 325 12.27 26.36 -5.65
N LEU A 326 12.26 27.18 -4.60
CA LEU A 326 11.05 27.62 -3.92
C LEU A 326 10.69 29.02 -4.43
N VAL A 327 9.44 29.23 -4.84
CA VAL A 327 9.02 30.47 -5.51
C VAL A 327 8.02 31.25 -4.64
N GLY A 328 8.01 32.58 -4.77
CA GLY A 328 7.09 33.50 -4.09
C GLY A 328 5.80 33.80 -4.88
N GLU A 329 5.05 34.80 -4.43
CA GLU A 329 3.65 35.16 -4.77
C GLU A 329 3.27 35.28 -6.26
N GLN A 330 4.21 35.26 -7.21
CA GLN A 330 3.96 35.46 -8.65
C GLN A 330 3.93 34.19 -9.51
N PHE A 331 4.17 33.00 -8.93
CA PHE A 331 4.08 31.72 -9.64
C PHE A 331 2.84 30.90 -9.23
N ASP A 332 2.72 29.71 -9.82
CA ASP A 332 1.74 28.66 -9.55
C ASP A 332 0.98 28.83 -8.23
N VAL A 333 -0.34 28.99 -8.31
CA VAL A 333 -1.20 29.49 -7.21
C VAL A 333 -0.96 28.71 -5.92
N ASP A 334 -0.69 27.41 -6.06
CA ASP A 334 -0.64 26.47 -4.95
C ASP A 334 0.72 26.41 -4.21
N LYS A 335 1.79 27.04 -4.72
CA LYS A 335 3.14 27.00 -4.10
C LYS A 335 3.72 28.36 -3.71
N ARG A 336 2.90 29.42 -3.76
CA ARG A 336 3.29 30.81 -3.50
C ARG A 336 3.93 31.07 -2.13
N ASP A 337 3.60 30.26 -1.13
CA ASP A 337 4.11 30.40 0.22
C ASP A 337 5.49 29.73 0.45
N GLY A 338 6.08 29.10 -0.57
CA GLY A 338 7.34 28.35 -0.43
C GLY A 338 8.51 29.18 0.12
N VAL A 339 8.66 30.43 -0.34
CA VAL A 339 9.73 31.34 0.14
C VAL A 339 9.48 31.80 1.58
N LYS A 340 8.22 32.10 1.92
CA LYS A 340 7.83 32.49 3.27
C LYS A 340 8.03 31.34 4.25
N PHE A 341 7.64 30.14 3.85
CA PHE A 341 7.84 28.90 4.58
C PHE A 341 9.32 28.67 4.90
N ILE A 342 10.20 28.64 3.89
CA ILE A 342 11.60 28.28 4.11
C ILE A 342 12.36 29.30 4.96
N ARG A 343 12.07 30.59 4.82
CA ARG A 343 12.65 31.64 5.68
C ARG A 343 12.22 31.49 7.13
N LEU A 344 10.94 31.18 7.35
CA LEU A 344 10.43 30.95 8.69
C LEU A 344 11.04 29.69 9.31
N LEU A 345 11.18 28.61 8.53
CA LEU A 345 11.83 27.37 8.96
C LEU A 345 13.31 27.60 9.28
N GLU A 346 14.05 28.33 8.44
CA GLU A 346 15.44 28.68 8.68
C GLU A 346 15.60 29.44 10.00
N ARG A 347 14.77 30.47 10.23
CA ARG A 347 14.78 31.24 11.48
C ARG A 347 14.47 30.37 12.69
N LEU A 348 13.42 29.56 12.63
CA LEU A 348 13.05 28.63 13.71
C LEU A 348 14.20 27.65 14.00
N SER A 349 14.78 27.06 12.96
CA SER A 349 15.87 26.09 13.04
C SER A 349 17.11 26.70 13.68
N ARG A 350 17.53 27.91 13.29
CA ARG A 350 18.68 28.61 13.91
C ARG A 350 18.47 28.93 15.38
N LEU A 351 17.26 29.32 15.77
CA LEU A 351 16.95 29.71 17.17
C LEU A 351 16.96 28.54 18.15
N TYR A 352 16.65 27.33 17.68
CA TYR A 352 16.57 26.13 18.52
C TYR A 352 17.71 25.13 18.28
N GLY A 353 18.43 25.27 17.16
CA GLY A 353 19.62 24.50 16.81
C GLY A 353 20.91 25.22 17.20
N THR A 354 22.04 24.80 16.64
CA THR A 354 23.30 25.54 16.79
C THR A 354 23.42 26.65 15.73
N GLY A 355 22.81 26.45 14.54
CA GLY A 355 22.83 27.42 13.45
C GLY A 355 24.17 27.51 12.73
N ASP A 356 25.11 26.62 13.03
CA ASP A 356 26.42 26.57 12.38
C ASP A 356 26.30 26.04 10.95
N ASP A 357 27.21 26.47 10.08
CA ASP A 357 27.31 25.96 8.71
C ASP A 357 27.46 24.43 8.72
N GLY A 358 26.63 23.76 7.91
CA GLY A 358 26.62 22.30 7.80
C GLY A 358 25.71 21.58 8.80
N THR A 359 25.01 22.29 9.69
CA THR A 359 24.04 21.68 10.63
C THR A 359 22.67 21.49 9.98
N GLU A 360 21.99 20.39 10.32
CA GLU A 360 20.73 20.03 9.65
C GLU A 360 19.60 21.03 9.94
N LEU A 361 18.79 21.32 8.92
CA LEU A 361 17.67 22.25 9.03
C LEU A 361 16.53 21.68 9.87
N ILE A 362 16.25 20.37 9.71
CA ILE A 362 15.16 19.65 10.35
C ILE A 362 15.74 18.70 11.41
N PHE A 363 15.31 18.87 12.65
CA PHE A 363 15.73 18.04 13.76
C PHE A 363 14.63 17.94 14.82
N SER A 364 14.86 17.09 15.82
CA SER A 364 14.01 17.03 17.02
C SER A 364 14.79 17.48 18.25
N LEU A 365 14.11 17.96 19.27
CA LEU A 365 14.68 18.23 20.59
C LEU A 365 14.36 17.09 21.55
N ASN A 366 15.36 16.73 22.36
CA ASN A 366 15.16 15.83 23.49
C ASN A 366 14.63 16.58 24.72
N ASN A 367 14.32 15.83 25.78
CA ASN A 367 13.86 16.34 27.08
C ASN A 367 14.81 17.35 27.75
N ASN A 368 16.08 17.42 27.36
CA ASN A 368 17.03 18.42 27.84
C ASN A 368 17.14 19.65 26.91
N ALA A 369 16.18 19.83 26.00
CA ALA A 369 16.18 20.87 24.96
C ALA A 369 17.44 20.87 24.07
N LYS A 370 18.11 19.72 23.93
CA LYS A 370 19.25 19.57 23.01
C LYS A 370 18.80 18.92 21.71
N VAL A 371 19.47 19.31 20.63
CA VAL A 371 19.29 18.71 19.30
C VAL A 371 19.49 17.20 19.36
N ASN A 372 18.56 16.47 18.78
CA ASN A 372 18.64 15.06 18.52
C ASN A 372 18.52 14.83 17.01
N HIS A 373 19.65 14.42 16.43
CA HIS A 373 19.79 14.15 14.99
C HIS A 373 19.03 12.89 14.55
N ASN A 374 18.59 12.03 15.48
CA ASN A 374 17.69 10.91 15.14
C ASN A 374 16.25 11.42 14.97
N PHE A 375 15.94 11.92 13.77
CA PHE A 375 14.62 12.40 13.41
C PHE A 375 13.65 11.23 13.16
N ASP A 376 12.97 10.79 14.23
CA ASP A 376 11.97 9.69 14.19
C ASP A 376 10.65 10.15 13.56
N LEU A 377 10.68 10.23 12.23
CA LEU A 377 9.55 10.61 11.40
C LEU A 377 8.34 9.65 11.58
N GLN A 378 8.57 8.38 11.92
CA GLN A 378 7.47 7.43 12.09
C GLN A 378 6.61 7.82 13.30
N GLN A 379 7.21 8.18 14.43
CA GLN A 379 6.46 8.61 15.61
C GLN A 379 5.84 9.99 15.44
N LEU A 380 6.53 10.92 14.77
CA LEU A 380 5.99 12.24 14.42
C LEU A 380 4.74 12.11 13.54
N ASN A 381 4.81 11.34 12.45
CA ASN A 381 3.69 11.16 11.54
C ASN A 381 2.48 10.52 12.24
N LYS A 382 2.71 9.57 13.16
CA LYS A 382 1.64 8.94 13.96
C LYS A 382 0.85 9.96 14.80
N ARG A 383 1.52 11.01 15.29
CA ARG A 383 0.91 12.09 16.07
C ARG A 383 0.25 13.11 15.15
N LEU A 384 0.94 13.57 14.11
CA LEU A 384 0.44 14.54 13.14
C LEU A 384 -0.88 14.10 12.51
N VAL A 385 -0.98 12.87 11.98
CA VAL A 385 -2.22 12.40 11.32
C VAL A 385 -3.43 12.39 12.25
N ASN A 386 -3.21 12.14 13.54
CA ASN A 386 -4.28 12.13 14.53
C ASN A 386 -4.67 13.55 14.96
N GLN A 387 -3.68 14.40 15.30
CA GLN A 387 -3.93 15.77 15.75
C GLN A 387 -4.51 16.64 14.64
N LEU A 388 -4.03 16.49 13.41
CA LEU A 388 -4.52 17.23 12.24
C LEU A 388 -5.78 16.62 11.62
N HIS A 389 -6.28 15.52 12.18
CA HIS A 389 -7.46 14.82 11.69
C HIS A 389 -7.40 14.50 10.18
N LEU A 390 -6.27 13.93 9.73
CA LEU A 390 -6.00 13.65 8.32
C LEU A 390 -6.68 12.35 7.88
N LEU A 391 -8.02 12.35 7.84
CA LEU A 391 -8.82 11.21 7.43
C LEU A 391 -8.67 10.95 5.94
N SER A 392 -8.57 9.67 5.57
CA SER A 392 -8.53 9.26 4.17
C SER A 392 -9.94 9.26 3.57
N PRO A 393 -10.10 9.67 2.30
CA PRO A 393 -11.38 9.51 1.59
C PRO A 393 -11.77 8.03 1.41
N LEU A 394 -10.80 7.11 1.45
CA LEU A 394 -11.03 5.67 1.26
C LEU A 394 -11.54 4.94 2.52
N ARG A 395 -11.82 5.68 3.61
CA ARG A 395 -12.18 5.10 4.91
C ARG A 395 -13.48 4.31 4.90
N ALA A 396 -14.43 4.69 4.06
CA ALA A 396 -15.69 3.97 3.87
C ALA A 396 -15.46 2.51 3.45
N GLY A 397 -14.38 2.19 2.73
CA GLY A 397 -14.06 0.80 2.41
C GLY A 397 -13.77 -0.07 3.65
N SER A 398 -13.43 0.52 4.80
CA SER A 398 -13.19 -0.19 6.07
C SER A 398 -14.46 -0.37 6.90
N LEU A 399 -15.60 0.16 6.45
CA LEU A 399 -16.88 0.12 7.16
C LEU A 399 -17.35 -1.30 7.52
N PRO A 400 -17.29 -2.34 6.64
CA PRO A 400 -17.68 -3.70 7.00
C PRO A 400 -16.91 -4.24 8.21
N TRP A 401 -15.62 -3.91 8.29
CA TRP A 401 -14.78 -4.33 9.40
C TRP A 401 -15.07 -3.58 10.70
N PHE A 402 -15.33 -2.27 10.62
CA PHE A 402 -15.75 -1.50 11.80
C PHE A 402 -17.10 -1.98 12.35
N LYS A 403 -18.03 -2.41 11.47
CA LYS A 403 -19.28 -3.07 11.86
C LYS A 403 -19.02 -4.35 12.66
N GLU A 404 -18.17 -5.25 12.14
CA GLU A 404 -17.81 -6.50 12.82
C GLU A 404 -17.18 -6.24 14.20
N LEU A 405 -16.26 -5.28 14.28
CA LEU A 405 -15.64 -4.87 15.54
C LEU A 405 -16.66 -4.29 16.53
N TYR A 406 -17.58 -3.44 16.07
CA TYR A 406 -18.60 -2.83 16.92
C TYR A 406 -19.48 -3.88 17.60
N TYR A 407 -20.01 -4.84 16.83
CA TYR A 407 -20.85 -5.90 17.38
C TYR A 407 -20.07 -6.88 18.26
N ALA A 408 -18.82 -7.22 17.90
CA ALA A 408 -17.96 -8.01 18.79
C ALA A 408 -17.79 -7.31 20.15
N TYR A 409 -17.50 -6.00 20.16
CA TYR A 409 -17.38 -5.26 21.41
C TYR A 409 -18.70 -5.12 22.17
N ARG A 410 -19.86 -4.95 21.50
CA ARG A 410 -21.18 -4.99 22.15
C ARG A 410 -21.42 -6.33 22.88
N ASN A 411 -20.93 -7.43 22.30
CA ASN A 411 -20.97 -8.77 22.87
C ASN A 411 -19.87 -9.06 23.90
N GLN A 412 -19.12 -8.04 24.35
CA GLN A 412 -17.97 -8.19 25.26
C GLN A 412 -16.89 -9.14 24.71
N GLN A 413 -16.68 -9.11 23.40
CA GLN A 413 -15.64 -9.85 22.71
C GLN A 413 -14.60 -8.91 22.10
N ILE A 414 -13.41 -9.44 21.82
CA ILE A 414 -12.39 -8.80 21.01
C ILE A 414 -11.97 -9.76 19.90
N ILE A 415 -11.77 -9.22 18.70
CA ILE A 415 -11.22 -9.96 17.57
C ILE A 415 -9.73 -9.63 17.48
N THR A 416 -8.89 -10.67 17.55
CA THR A 416 -7.45 -10.57 17.33
C THR A 416 -7.13 -11.10 15.93
N LEU A 417 -6.43 -10.30 15.13
CA LEU A 417 -5.96 -10.66 13.80
C LEU A 417 -4.44 -10.60 13.76
N ASN A 418 -3.81 -11.71 13.41
CA ASN A 418 -2.37 -11.83 13.26
C ASN A 418 -2.00 -12.65 12.02
N LYS A 419 -0.75 -12.52 11.59
CA LYS A 419 -0.14 -13.42 10.60
C LYS A 419 0.71 -14.43 11.35
N THR A 420 0.54 -15.70 11.05
CA THR A 420 1.36 -16.79 11.58
C THR A 420 2.06 -17.50 10.44
N VAL A 421 3.15 -18.20 10.72
CA VAL A 421 3.86 -19.00 9.72
C VAL A 421 3.73 -20.47 10.13
N ASN A 422 3.23 -21.31 9.23
CA ASN A 422 3.11 -22.74 9.49
C ASN A 422 4.46 -23.45 9.36
N HIS A 423 4.48 -24.77 9.62
CA HIS A 423 5.70 -25.57 9.55
C HIS A 423 6.32 -25.63 8.14
N LEU A 424 5.54 -25.39 7.08
CA LEU A 424 5.99 -25.32 5.68
C LEU A 424 6.55 -23.95 5.29
N GLY A 425 6.53 -22.96 6.19
CA GLY A 425 6.98 -21.60 5.89
C GLY A 425 5.94 -20.75 5.13
N ARG A 426 4.67 -21.19 5.09
CA ARG A 426 3.56 -20.42 4.52
C ARG A 426 2.97 -19.47 5.54
N SER A 427 2.62 -18.26 5.08
CA SER A 427 1.96 -17.25 5.90
C SER A 427 0.45 -17.52 5.93
N LEU A 428 -0.09 -17.73 7.13
CA LEU A 428 -1.50 -17.99 7.38
C LEU A 428 -2.14 -16.89 8.22
N VAL A 429 -3.44 -16.71 8.05
CA VAL A 429 -4.24 -15.82 8.90
C VAL A 429 -4.58 -16.51 10.21
N HIS A 430 -4.34 -15.82 11.31
CA HIS A 430 -4.80 -16.21 12.63
C HIS A 430 -5.84 -15.19 13.10
N LYS A 431 -7.12 -15.57 13.01
CA LYS A 431 -8.27 -14.84 13.52
C LYS A 431 -8.79 -15.54 14.76
N GLU A 432 -8.87 -14.83 15.87
CA GLU A 432 -9.34 -15.38 17.14
C GLU A 432 -10.31 -14.41 17.81
N VAL A 433 -11.43 -14.94 18.31
CA VAL A 433 -12.41 -14.17 19.08
C VAL A 433 -12.32 -14.60 20.53
N GLN A 434 -12.07 -13.64 21.43
CA GLN A 434 -11.94 -13.89 22.86
C GLN A 434 -12.87 -12.99 23.65
N VAL A 435 -13.35 -13.48 24.79
CA VAL A 435 -14.10 -12.66 25.75
C VAL A 435 -13.16 -11.60 26.34
N THR A 436 -13.68 -10.38 26.52
CA THR A 436 -12.94 -9.26 27.10
C THR A 436 -13.69 -8.62 28.26
N SER A 437 -13.01 -7.76 29.01
CA SER A 437 -13.62 -7.09 30.16
C SER A 437 -14.55 -5.96 29.71
N LYS A 438 -15.60 -5.69 30.51
CA LYS A 438 -16.57 -4.60 30.26
C LYS A 438 -15.92 -3.24 29.92
N PRO A 439 -14.84 -2.79 30.59
CA PRO A 439 -14.21 -1.51 30.23
C PRO A 439 -13.56 -1.52 28.84
N ILE A 440 -12.94 -2.62 28.45
CA ILE A 440 -12.30 -2.76 27.13
C ILE A 440 -13.38 -2.83 26.05
N ALA A 441 -14.42 -3.64 26.27
CA ALA A 441 -15.59 -3.73 25.41
C ALA A 441 -16.26 -2.36 25.24
N GLY A 442 -16.47 -1.65 26.35
CA GLY A 442 -17.06 -0.32 26.36
C GLY A 442 -16.31 0.68 25.49
N ARG A 443 -14.97 0.72 25.63
CA ARG A 443 -14.08 1.58 24.85
C ARG A 443 -14.01 1.16 23.38
N GLY A 444 -13.96 -0.14 23.12
CA GLY A 444 -13.93 -0.70 21.77
C GLY A 444 -15.19 -0.37 20.98
N ALA A 445 -16.37 -0.53 21.60
CA ALA A 445 -17.66 -0.19 20.99
C ALA A 445 -17.77 1.31 20.70
N THR A 446 -17.37 2.19 21.63
CA THR A 446 -17.37 3.64 21.37
C THR A 446 -16.38 4.04 20.27
N ASN A 447 -15.16 3.48 20.26
CA ASN A 447 -14.17 3.81 19.23
C ASN A 447 -14.60 3.29 17.84
N SER A 448 -15.19 2.09 17.76
CA SER A 448 -15.68 1.55 16.48
C SER A 448 -16.91 2.33 15.99
N ALA A 449 -17.82 2.73 16.87
CA ALA A 449 -18.92 3.64 16.54
C ALA A 449 -18.41 4.98 15.98
N TYR A 450 -17.38 5.58 16.58
CA TYR A 450 -16.73 6.78 16.02
C TYR A 450 -16.21 6.52 14.60
N CYS A 451 -15.50 5.42 14.38
CA CYS A 451 -14.97 5.09 13.05
C CYS A 451 -16.10 4.87 12.03
N ILE A 452 -17.19 4.19 12.41
CA ILE A 452 -18.38 4.00 11.57
C ILE A 452 -18.99 5.35 11.17
N LEU A 453 -19.29 6.21 12.15
CA LEU A 453 -19.90 7.51 11.90
C LEU A 453 -19.00 8.39 11.03
N SER A 454 -17.69 8.37 11.28
CA SER A 454 -16.73 9.13 10.46
C SER A 454 -16.69 8.67 9.01
N CYS A 455 -17.14 7.45 8.68
CA CYS A 455 -17.24 7.01 7.28
C CYS A 455 -18.37 7.69 6.50
N TYR A 456 -19.36 8.30 7.18
CA TYR A 456 -20.50 8.97 6.55
C TYR A 456 -20.43 10.49 6.61
N THR A 457 -19.55 11.05 7.42
CA THR A 457 -19.46 12.49 7.61
C THR A 457 -18.06 12.93 8.03
N ASP A 458 -17.70 14.14 7.63
CA ASP A 458 -16.51 14.87 8.11
C ASP A 458 -16.89 15.90 9.20
N LEU A 459 -18.16 15.95 9.63
CA LEU A 459 -18.61 16.80 10.72
C LEU A 459 -18.03 16.34 12.07
N PRO A 460 -17.82 17.25 13.03
CA PRO A 460 -17.36 16.89 14.36
C PRO A 460 -18.31 15.90 15.06
N LEU A 461 -17.82 14.73 15.44
CA LEU A 461 -18.62 13.75 16.19
C LEU A 461 -18.64 13.99 17.70
N LYS A 462 -17.85 14.96 18.17
CA LYS A 462 -17.74 15.33 19.58
C LYS A 462 -18.93 16.21 19.97
N GLY A 463 -19.51 15.95 21.14
CA GLY A 463 -20.55 16.82 21.70
C GLY A 463 -21.92 16.74 21.02
N ILE A 464 -22.15 15.75 20.15
CA ILE A 464 -23.46 15.45 19.57
C ILE A 464 -24.42 14.98 20.68
N LEU A 465 -25.60 15.59 20.72
CA LEU A 465 -26.66 15.32 21.69
C LEU A 465 -27.61 14.20 21.20
N LEU A 466 -28.20 13.50 22.17
CA LEU A 466 -29.30 12.54 21.95
C LEU A 466 -30.66 13.18 22.29
N PRO A 467 -31.77 12.72 21.67
CA PRO A 467 -31.84 11.69 20.61
C PRO A 467 -31.46 12.23 19.23
N LEU A 468 -31.13 11.32 18.31
CA LEU A 468 -31.00 11.62 16.89
C LEU A 468 -32.38 11.68 16.22
N THR A 469 -32.47 12.35 15.09
CA THR A 469 -33.68 12.40 14.26
C THR A 469 -33.40 11.82 12.88
N TYR A 470 -34.41 11.17 12.30
CA TYR A 470 -34.28 10.39 11.07
C TYR A 470 -35.36 10.83 10.07
N SER A 471 -34.95 11.14 8.84
CA SER A 471 -35.89 11.39 7.75
C SER A 471 -36.48 10.09 7.18
N ASP A 472 -37.49 10.21 6.34
CA ASP A 472 -37.85 9.15 5.40
C ASP A 472 -36.72 8.92 4.37
N ARG A 473 -36.82 7.80 3.64
CA ARG A 473 -35.89 7.44 2.57
C ARG A 473 -36.03 8.42 1.40
N ASP A 474 -34.91 8.99 0.96
CA ASP A 474 -34.85 9.87 -0.20
C ASP A 474 -34.82 9.09 -1.53
N SER A 475 -34.83 9.81 -2.66
CA SER A 475 -34.78 9.24 -4.01
C SER A 475 -33.56 8.36 -4.25
N ASP A 476 -32.44 8.68 -3.60
CA ASP A 476 -31.16 7.99 -3.76
C ASP A 476 -31.08 6.78 -2.81
N GLY A 477 -32.15 6.55 -2.05
CA GLY A 477 -32.27 5.44 -1.13
C GLY A 477 -31.58 5.66 0.21
N ASN A 478 -31.21 6.89 0.54
CA ASN A 478 -30.55 7.27 1.77
C ASN A 478 -31.53 7.81 2.81
N VAL A 479 -31.10 7.82 4.06
CA VAL A 479 -31.81 8.42 5.18
C VAL A 479 -30.92 9.50 5.78
N THR A 480 -31.52 10.67 6.01
CA THR A 480 -30.83 11.78 6.66
C THR A 480 -30.92 11.61 8.17
N VAL A 481 -29.76 11.62 8.83
CA VAL A 481 -29.61 11.57 10.28
C VAL A 481 -29.25 12.98 10.74
N SER A 482 -30.12 13.59 11.54
CA SER A 482 -29.96 14.96 12.04
C SER A 482 -29.81 15.00 13.55
N PHE A 483 -29.03 15.94 14.05
CA PHE A 483 -28.65 16.06 15.46
C PHE A 483 -28.28 17.49 15.85
N ASP A 484 -28.23 17.75 17.15
CA ASP A 484 -27.82 19.04 17.71
C ASP A 484 -26.52 18.92 18.51
N TYR A 485 -25.75 20.01 18.52
CA TYR A 485 -24.57 20.20 19.37
C TYR A 485 -24.94 21.00 20.63
N ARG A 486 -24.06 20.95 21.64
CA ARG A 486 -24.20 21.72 22.89
C ARG A 486 -24.36 23.23 22.72
N ASN A 487 -23.83 23.78 21.62
CA ASN A 487 -23.91 25.20 21.31
C ASN A 487 -25.19 25.59 20.56
N GLY A 488 -26.13 24.65 20.38
CA GLY A 488 -27.39 24.86 19.69
C GLY A 488 -27.29 24.84 18.16
N MET A 489 -26.11 24.57 17.59
CA MET A 489 -25.98 24.33 16.16
C MET A 489 -26.49 22.93 15.81
N GLY A 490 -27.24 22.83 14.71
CA GLY A 490 -27.65 21.56 14.13
C GLY A 490 -26.60 21.02 13.17
N GLY A 491 -26.62 19.70 12.94
CA GLY A 491 -25.83 19.02 11.93
C GLY A 491 -26.62 17.85 11.35
N SER A 492 -26.25 17.41 10.15
CA SER A 492 -26.83 16.21 9.56
C SER A 492 -25.87 15.51 8.61
N PHE A 493 -26.06 14.21 8.42
CA PHE A 493 -25.39 13.43 7.39
C PHE A 493 -26.33 12.37 6.82
N LYS A 494 -26.00 11.85 5.64
CA LYS A 494 -26.78 10.81 4.97
C LYS A 494 -26.17 9.43 5.18
N VAL A 495 -27.01 8.42 5.35
CA VAL A 495 -26.62 7.01 5.37
C VAL A 495 -27.50 6.19 4.43
N PRO A 496 -26.97 5.13 3.78
CA PRO A 496 -27.80 4.19 3.04
C PRO A 496 -28.86 3.55 3.95
N ALA A 497 -30.07 3.32 3.43
CA ALA A 497 -31.14 2.69 4.20
C ALA A 497 -30.74 1.30 4.76
N SER A 498 -29.85 0.58 4.08
CA SER A 498 -29.29 -0.70 4.55
C SER A 498 -28.49 -0.59 5.85
N ASP A 499 -27.94 0.60 6.12
CA ASP A 499 -27.07 0.85 7.28
C ASP A 499 -27.79 1.64 8.39
N LEU A 500 -29.06 2.01 8.20
CA LEU A 500 -29.85 2.73 9.20
C LEU A 500 -29.94 1.97 10.53
N THR A 501 -30.13 0.64 10.48
CA THR A 501 -30.20 -0.20 11.69
C THR A 501 -28.94 -0.09 12.52
N LEU A 502 -27.77 -0.05 11.89
CA LEU A 502 -26.49 0.12 12.58
C LEU A 502 -26.41 1.47 13.30
N ILE A 503 -26.89 2.56 12.66
CA ILE A 503 -26.90 3.88 13.29
C ILE A 503 -27.83 3.88 14.51
N LYS A 504 -29.02 3.27 14.38
CA LYS A 504 -29.95 3.11 15.50
C LYS A 504 -29.38 2.25 16.63
N ASP A 505 -28.62 1.21 16.32
CA ASP A 505 -27.94 0.39 17.34
C ASP A 505 -26.87 1.19 18.10
N ILE A 506 -26.13 2.07 17.39
CA ILE A 506 -25.18 3.00 18.01
C ILE A 506 -25.90 3.98 18.92
N GLU A 507 -26.99 4.59 18.46
CA GLU A 507 -27.82 5.50 19.25
C GLU A 507 -28.40 4.79 20.48
N GLN A 508 -28.94 3.58 20.32
CA GLN A 508 -29.49 2.78 21.40
C GLN A 508 -28.42 2.48 22.44
N TYR A 509 -27.22 2.07 22.02
CA TYR A 509 -26.11 1.83 22.94
C TYR A 509 -25.70 3.08 23.72
N ALA A 510 -25.69 4.24 23.07
CA ALA A 510 -25.41 5.52 23.73
C ALA A 510 -26.52 5.88 24.73
N THR A 511 -27.78 5.65 24.36
CA THR A 511 -28.97 5.84 25.22
C THR A 511 -28.92 4.96 26.46
N GLU A 512 -28.64 3.66 26.31
CA GLU A 512 -28.48 2.71 27.42
C GLU A 512 -27.39 3.13 28.42
N LYS A 513 -26.33 3.81 27.93
CA LYS A 513 -25.28 4.37 28.79
C LYS A 513 -25.73 5.65 29.46
N ALA A 514 -26.39 6.55 28.74
CA ALA A 514 -26.90 7.80 29.26
C ALA A 514 -27.97 7.58 30.35
N ASP A 515 -28.80 6.55 30.22
CA ASP A 515 -29.84 6.21 31.21
C ASP A 515 -29.28 5.78 32.56
N LYS A 516 -28.04 5.30 32.60
CA LYS A 516 -27.32 4.95 33.84
C LYS A 516 -26.68 6.16 34.51
N GLN A 517 -26.65 7.31 33.84
CA GLN A 517 -26.04 8.53 34.36
C GLN A 517 -27.07 9.36 35.14
N PRO A 518 -26.63 10.14 36.14
CA PRO A 518 -27.50 11.12 36.79
C PRO A 518 -28.14 12.08 35.78
N LYS A 519 -29.45 12.32 35.89
CA LYS A 519 -30.25 13.16 34.96
C LYS A 519 -29.75 14.60 34.77
N LYS A 520 -28.87 15.09 35.64
CA LYS A 520 -28.24 16.41 35.53
C LYS A 520 -27.24 16.50 34.37
N TYR A 521 -26.75 15.36 33.89
CA TYR A 521 -25.83 15.31 32.78
C TYR A 521 -26.56 15.26 31.45
N GLU A 522 -26.00 15.97 30.48
CA GLU A 522 -26.37 15.88 29.07
C GLU A 522 -26.20 14.46 28.53
N ARG A 523 -27.04 14.11 27.55
CA ARG A 523 -27.03 12.80 26.89
C ARG A 523 -26.25 12.91 25.59
N LEU A 524 -25.06 12.33 25.53
CA LEU A 524 -24.17 12.43 24.37
C LEU A 524 -24.16 11.13 23.56
N LEU A 525 -24.08 11.26 22.23
CA LEU A 525 -23.96 10.12 21.32
C LEU A 525 -22.66 9.33 21.56
N LEU A 526 -21.54 10.03 21.75
CA LEU A 526 -20.23 9.44 22.03
C LEU A 526 -19.63 10.04 23.30
N THR A 527 -19.18 9.19 24.23
CA THR A 527 -18.61 9.59 25.52
C THR A 527 -17.30 8.88 25.83
N ARG A 528 -16.40 9.56 26.55
CA ARG A 528 -15.25 8.97 27.25
C ARG A 528 -15.46 9.02 28.75
N GLY A 529 -15.44 7.86 29.41
CA GLY A 529 -15.51 7.78 30.87
C GLY A 529 -16.29 6.57 31.38
N ASN A 530 -16.22 6.37 32.70
CA ASN A 530 -17.10 5.47 33.44
C ASN A 530 -18.28 6.28 34.03
N ASP A 531 -19.07 5.66 34.90
CA ASP A 531 -20.34 6.17 35.47
C ASP A 531 -20.29 7.54 36.22
N ASN A 532 -19.12 8.18 36.31
CA ASN A 532 -18.90 9.47 37.01
C ASN A 532 -19.27 10.71 36.17
N GLY A 533 -19.89 10.54 35.01
CA GLY A 533 -20.39 11.60 34.13
C GLY A 533 -19.81 11.55 32.71
N PRO A 534 -20.55 12.03 31.69
CA PRO A 534 -20.07 12.04 30.31
C PRO A 534 -18.94 13.05 30.16
N LYS A 535 -17.85 12.64 29.50
CA LYS A 535 -16.76 13.54 29.10
C LYS A 535 -16.44 13.35 27.63
N ASP A 536 -15.97 14.41 27.00
CA ASP A 536 -15.39 14.32 25.68
C ASP A 536 -13.98 13.73 25.72
N TRP A 537 -13.45 13.39 24.54
CA TRP A 537 -12.03 13.16 24.37
C TRP A 537 -11.28 14.47 24.10
N GLU A 538 -9.99 14.46 24.36
CA GLU A 538 -9.06 15.53 24.00
C GLU A 538 -8.71 15.48 22.51
N GLY A 539 -8.60 16.65 21.87
CA GLY A 539 -8.34 16.79 20.43
C GLY A 539 -9.48 16.29 19.53
N VAL A 540 -9.32 16.35 18.21
CA VAL A 540 -10.42 16.10 17.27
C VAL A 540 -10.90 14.65 17.26
N SER A 541 -9.97 13.69 17.34
CA SER A 541 -10.30 12.26 17.21
C SER A 541 -9.90 11.44 18.42
N PRO A 542 -10.77 10.54 18.92
CA PRO A 542 -10.43 9.59 19.97
C PRO A 542 -9.54 8.43 19.46
N ILE A 543 -9.30 8.35 18.15
CA ILE A 543 -8.70 7.20 17.47
C ILE A 543 -7.21 7.42 17.23
N SER A 544 -6.37 6.64 17.90
CA SER A 544 -4.93 6.68 17.61
C SER A 544 -4.58 5.90 16.34
N SER A 545 -3.52 6.31 15.64
CA SER A 545 -2.92 5.55 14.54
C SER A 545 -2.47 4.14 14.95
N ASN A 546 -2.06 3.95 16.22
CA ASN A 546 -1.74 2.63 16.76
C ASN A 546 -2.96 1.71 16.87
N LEU A 547 -4.16 2.28 17.12
CA LEU A 547 -5.40 1.50 17.18
C LEU A 547 -5.77 0.96 15.80
N MET A 548 -5.62 1.77 14.74
CA MET A 548 -5.83 1.34 13.36
C MET A 548 -4.93 0.15 13.01
N GLY A 549 -3.64 0.21 13.37
CA GLY A 549 -2.72 -0.92 13.21
C GLY A 549 -3.13 -2.15 14.02
N LYS A 550 -3.60 -1.97 15.27
CA LYS A 550 -4.11 -3.08 16.10
C LYS A 550 -5.35 -3.75 15.50
N TRP A 551 -6.22 -2.96 14.88
CA TRP A 551 -7.39 -3.45 14.17
C TRP A 551 -7.07 -3.95 12.76
N SER A 552 -5.79 -4.07 12.38
CA SER A 552 -5.41 -4.54 11.04
C SER A 552 -6.02 -3.71 9.90
N VAL A 553 -6.26 -2.42 10.16
CA VAL A 553 -6.62 -1.45 9.11
C VAL A 553 -5.33 -1.00 8.44
N GLU A 554 -5.25 -1.19 7.13
CA GLU A 554 -4.04 -0.87 6.37
C GLU A 554 -3.75 0.64 6.37
N PRO A 555 -2.47 1.04 6.18
CA PRO A 555 -2.14 2.44 5.90
C PRO A 555 -2.98 3.00 4.74
N ASN A 556 -3.33 4.29 4.78
CA ASN A 556 -4.18 4.95 3.78
C ASN A 556 -5.64 4.46 3.71
N ARG A 557 -6.07 3.56 4.60
CA ARG A 557 -7.48 3.11 4.65
C ARG A 557 -8.32 3.78 5.72
N TYR A 558 -7.73 4.62 6.56
CA TYR A 558 -8.47 5.40 7.55
C TYR A 558 -7.83 6.76 7.77
N TYR A 559 -6.52 6.78 8.05
CA TYR A 559 -5.71 7.99 8.02
C TYR A 559 -4.89 8.05 6.74
N ILE A 560 -4.70 9.25 6.20
CA ILE A 560 -3.75 9.52 5.12
C ILE A 560 -2.33 9.28 5.65
N SER A 561 -1.57 8.41 4.99
CA SER A 561 -0.18 8.16 5.36
C SER A 561 0.71 9.27 4.85
N LEU A 562 1.42 9.94 5.75
CA LEU A 562 2.40 10.96 5.40
C LEU A 562 3.73 10.32 4.97
N GLN A 563 4.05 10.37 3.67
CA GLN A 563 5.27 9.83 3.09
C GLN A 563 5.83 10.74 1.98
N SER A 564 7.14 10.97 1.98
CA SER A 564 7.82 11.74 0.91
C SER A 564 7.70 11.08 -0.46
N SER A 565 7.63 9.75 -0.52
CA SER A 565 7.40 9.02 -1.78
C SER A 565 6.04 9.32 -2.41
N ARG A 566 4.98 9.50 -1.61
CA ARG A 566 3.64 9.85 -2.12
C ARG A 566 3.57 11.29 -2.63
N TRP A 567 4.19 12.23 -1.90
CA TRP A 567 4.35 13.62 -2.35
C TRP A 567 5.06 13.67 -3.71
N ARG A 568 6.17 12.93 -3.80
CA ARG A 568 7.00 12.88 -5.00
C ARG A 568 6.31 12.21 -6.18
N GLU A 569 5.52 11.14 -5.95
CA GLU A 569 4.71 10.52 -7.00
C GLU A 569 3.64 11.48 -7.52
N MET A 570 2.89 12.13 -6.61
CA MET A 570 1.88 13.10 -7.00
C MET A 570 2.49 14.22 -7.86
N THR A 571 3.63 14.79 -7.43
CA THR A 571 4.29 15.83 -8.25
C THR A 571 4.82 15.28 -9.56
N SER A 572 5.26 14.01 -9.60
CA SER A 572 5.64 13.35 -10.85
C SER A 572 4.47 13.36 -11.83
N ASN A 573 3.28 12.96 -11.37
CA ASN A 573 2.09 12.87 -12.20
C ASN A 573 1.64 14.25 -12.70
N GLN A 574 1.60 15.26 -11.83
CA GLN A 574 1.27 16.64 -12.19
C GLN A 574 2.28 17.23 -13.19
N ALA A 575 3.58 17.14 -12.89
CA ALA A 575 4.64 17.67 -13.75
C ALA A 575 4.64 17.01 -15.13
N TYR A 576 4.34 15.70 -15.17
CA TYR A 576 4.22 14.95 -16.40
C TYR A 576 2.99 15.39 -17.20
N ALA A 577 1.83 15.55 -16.56
CA ALA A 577 0.61 16.02 -17.22
C ALA A 577 0.79 17.41 -17.86
N GLU A 578 1.53 18.31 -17.21
CA GLU A 578 1.73 19.67 -17.69
C GLU A 578 2.85 19.84 -18.72
N GLY A 579 3.89 19.00 -18.70
CA GLY A 579 5.09 19.23 -19.51
C GLY A 579 5.93 17.99 -19.82
N GLY A 580 5.34 16.81 -19.66
CA GLY A 580 5.92 15.53 -20.03
C GLY A 580 7.19 15.15 -19.27
N VAL A 581 7.95 14.21 -19.86
CA VAL A 581 9.16 13.62 -19.26
C VAL A 581 10.21 14.68 -18.95
N GLN A 582 10.41 15.68 -19.82
CA GLN A 582 11.46 16.70 -19.65
C GLN A 582 11.18 17.59 -18.43
N LYS A 583 9.95 18.07 -18.26
CA LYS A 583 9.54 18.86 -17.08
C LYS A 583 9.66 18.02 -15.81
N THR A 584 9.23 16.75 -15.87
CA THR A 584 9.33 15.81 -14.75
C THR A 584 10.78 15.52 -14.34
N GLN A 585 11.69 15.29 -15.31
CA GLN A 585 13.11 15.11 -15.06
C GLN A 585 13.74 16.34 -14.42
N SER A 586 13.35 17.54 -14.88
CA SER A 586 13.83 18.80 -14.33
C SER A 586 13.39 19.00 -12.88
N ILE A 587 12.09 18.83 -12.60
CA ILE A 587 11.50 19.03 -11.26
C ILE A 587 12.01 17.98 -10.27
N LEU A 588 11.96 16.70 -10.65
CA LEU A 588 12.35 15.62 -9.76
C LEU A 588 13.87 15.40 -9.68
N GLN A 589 14.63 15.89 -10.66
CA GLN A 589 16.06 15.62 -10.81
C GLN A 589 16.39 14.12 -10.77
N SER A 590 15.56 13.34 -11.47
CA SER A 590 15.69 11.90 -11.69
C SER A 590 16.18 11.62 -13.11
N THR A 591 16.89 10.50 -13.32
CA THR A 591 17.19 10.03 -14.69
C THR A 591 15.94 9.50 -15.37
N LYS A 592 15.94 9.44 -16.71
CA LYS A 592 14.81 8.89 -17.48
C LYS A 592 14.50 7.45 -17.06
N GLU A 593 15.53 6.62 -16.93
CA GLU A 593 15.42 5.22 -16.53
C GLU A 593 14.87 5.08 -15.10
N THR A 594 15.16 6.06 -14.23
CA THR A 594 14.60 6.09 -12.88
C THR A 594 13.13 6.46 -12.92
N LEU A 595 12.71 7.41 -13.77
CA LEU A 595 11.29 7.73 -13.96
C LEU A 595 10.53 6.52 -14.49
N GLU A 596 10.98 5.95 -15.61
CA GLU A 596 10.35 4.77 -16.25
C GLU A 596 10.26 3.55 -15.32
N LYS A 597 11.20 3.41 -14.38
CA LYS A 597 11.26 2.27 -13.45
C LYS A 597 10.43 2.45 -12.18
N TRP A 598 10.25 3.68 -11.71
CA TRP A 598 9.76 3.94 -10.34
C TRP A 598 8.51 4.80 -10.27
N TYR A 599 8.23 5.56 -11.33
CA TYR A 599 7.10 6.47 -11.45
C TYR A 599 6.32 6.01 -12.68
N GLN A 600 5.28 5.19 -12.49
CA GLN A 600 4.43 4.81 -13.62
C GLN A 600 3.41 5.91 -13.81
N ASN A 601 3.43 6.53 -14.99
CA ASN A 601 2.43 7.52 -15.38
C ASN A 601 1.07 6.81 -15.46
N GLY A 602 -0.04 7.46 -15.11
CA GLY A 602 -1.39 6.94 -15.39
C GLY A 602 -1.67 5.48 -14.97
N ASP A 603 -2.76 4.92 -15.49
CA ASP A 603 -3.00 3.49 -15.43
C ASP A 603 -2.04 2.78 -16.41
N PRO A 604 -1.33 1.70 -16.00
CA PRO A 604 -0.45 0.94 -16.88
C PRO A 604 -1.10 0.45 -18.19
N LEU A 605 -2.42 0.21 -18.21
CA LEU A 605 -3.18 -0.12 -19.42
C LEU A 605 -3.35 1.11 -20.30
N VAL A 606 -3.82 2.23 -19.73
CA VAL A 606 -4.02 3.50 -20.43
C VAL A 606 -2.71 4.02 -21.04
N ASN A 607 -1.58 3.85 -20.34
CA ASN A 607 -0.26 4.22 -20.87
C ASN A 607 0.17 3.41 -22.09
N LYS A 608 -0.11 2.10 -22.10
CA LYS A 608 0.21 1.25 -23.26
C LYS A 608 -0.62 1.67 -24.46
N VAL A 609 -1.89 2.00 -24.23
CA VAL A 609 -2.80 2.53 -25.25
C VAL A 609 -2.30 3.87 -25.79
N ILE A 610 -1.95 4.83 -24.92
CA ILE A 610 -1.42 6.14 -25.32
C ILE A 610 -0.11 6.00 -26.10
N LEU A 611 0.81 5.14 -25.67
CA LEU A 611 2.09 4.90 -26.37
C LEU A 611 1.87 4.28 -27.74
N SER A 612 0.99 3.28 -27.84
CA SER A 612 0.64 2.60 -29.09
C SER A 612 -0.01 3.59 -30.08
N GLN A 613 -0.97 4.39 -29.62
CA GLN A 613 -1.60 5.46 -30.41
C GLN A 613 -0.60 6.52 -30.86
N SER A 614 0.32 6.93 -29.97
CA SER A 614 1.32 7.94 -30.28
C SER A 614 2.34 7.45 -31.32
N MET A 615 2.73 6.18 -31.27
CA MET A 615 3.61 5.57 -32.28
C MET A 615 2.95 5.51 -33.65
N GLU A 616 1.66 5.14 -33.73
CA GLU A 616 0.94 5.17 -34.99
C GLU A 616 0.74 6.58 -35.56
N VAL A 617 0.49 7.58 -34.71
CA VAL A 617 0.41 8.98 -35.18
C VAL A 617 1.74 9.39 -35.81
N VAL A 618 2.86 8.98 -35.20
CA VAL A 618 4.21 9.24 -35.73
C VAL A 618 4.48 8.48 -37.04
N GLU A 619 4.00 7.25 -37.18
CA GLU A 619 4.13 6.48 -38.43
C GLU A 619 3.30 7.05 -39.57
N ASN A 620 2.16 7.68 -39.27
CA ASN A 620 1.30 8.33 -40.25
C ASN A 620 1.70 9.80 -40.52
N LEU A 621 2.71 10.33 -39.82
CA LEU A 621 3.33 11.60 -40.16
C LEU A 621 4.32 11.40 -41.31
N ASN A 622 3.96 11.90 -42.50
CA ASN A 622 4.87 12.02 -43.63
C ASN A 622 4.81 13.44 -44.21
N GLY A 623 5.64 13.73 -45.23
CA GLY A 623 5.80 15.08 -45.78
C GLY A 623 4.50 15.77 -46.24
N ASP A 624 3.43 15.00 -46.50
CA ASP A 624 2.15 15.49 -47.00
C ASP A 624 1.01 15.37 -45.96
N THR A 625 1.26 14.82 -44.76
CA THR A 625 0.21 14.57 -43.74
C THR A 625 0.47 15.40 -42.48
N SER A 626 -0.44 16.34 -42.19
CA SER A 626 -0.37 17.14 -40.96
C SER A 626 -0.62 16.31 -39.71
N LEU A 627 -0.16 16.79 -38.54
CA LEU A 627 -0.37 16.14 -37.25
C LEU A 627 -1.85 15.88 -36.94
N GLU A 628 -2.73 16.84 -37.23
CA GLU A 628 -4.17 16.67 -36.99
C GLU A 628 -4.80 15.64 -37.95
N GLN A 629 -4.32 15.56 -39.19
CA GLN A 629 -4.75 14.51 -40.12
C GLN A 629 -4.21 13.13 -39.73
N ALA A 630 -2.97 13.04 -39.24
CA ALA A 630 -2.41 11.78 -38.74
C ALA A 630 -3.16 11.28 -37.50
N LYS A 631 -3.54 12.19 -36.59
CA LYS A 631 -4.45 11.88 -35.47
C LYS A 631 -5.82 11.41 -35.94
N ASP A 632 -6.44 12.11 -36.89
CA ASP A 632 -7.73 11.70 -37.48
C ASP A 632 -7.66 10.34 -38.19
N ILE A 633 -6.53 10.02 -38.85
CA ILE A 633 -6.29 8.72 -39.47
C ILE A 633 -6.20 7.63 -38.40
N VAL A 634 -5.44 7.85 -37.33
CA VAL A 634 -5.31 6.89 -36.22
C VAL A 634 -6.65 6.70 -35.49
N VAL A 635 -7.40 7.77 -35.26
CA VAL A 635 -8.75 7.73 -34.65
C VAL A 635 -9.77 7.03 -35.57
N LYS A 636 -9.68 7.18 -36.89
CA LYS A 636 -10.53 6.45 -37.86
C LYS A 636 -10.11 5.00 -38.05
N ARG A 637 -8.83 4.68 -37.78
CA ARG A 637 -8.25 3.34 -37.93
C ARG A 637 -8.43 2.49 -36.67
N ARG A 638 -8.43 3.11 -35.48
CA ARG A 638 -8.59 2.44 -34.18
C ARG A 638 -10.00 2.62 -33.63
N GLY A 639 -10.63 1.51 -33.26
CA GLY A 639 -11.86 1.50 -32.47
C GLY A 639 -13.09 1.03 -33.25
N ILE A 640 -13.71 -0.03 -32.72
CA ILE A 640 -15.12 -0.32 -32.98
C ILE A 640 -15.94 0.64 -32.11
N PRO A 641 -16.82 1.48 -32.67
CA PRO A 641 -17.56 2.47 -31.88
C PRO A 641 -18.47 1.79 -30.84
N MET A 642 -18.38 2.23 -29.58
CA MET A 642 -19.26 1.79 -28.50
C MET A 642 -20.58 2.56 -28.55
N LEU A 643 -21.69 1.84 -28.55
CA LEU A 643 -23.05 2.38 -28.46
C LEU A 643 -23.54 2.27 -27.02
N SER A 644 -24.29 3.27 -26.57
CA SER A 644 -25.02 3.16 -25.31
C SER A 644 -26.08 2.07 -25.39
N HIS A 645 -26.48 1.53 -24.23
CA HIS A 645 -27.54 0.53 -24.14
C HIS A 645 -28.84 0.95 -24.87
N ASP A 646 -29.27 2.21 -24.75
CA ASP A 646 -30.50 2.72 -25.36
C ASP A 646 -30.40 2.86 -26.89
N GLU A 647 -29.22 3.22 -27.41
CA GLU A 647 -28.97 3.26 -28.85
C GLU A 647 -28.94 1.85 -29.45
N GLY A 648 -28.27 0.91 -28.77
CA GLY A 648 -28.26 -0.49 -29.18
C GLY A 648 -29.64 -1.13 -29.13
N LYS A 649 -30.47 -0.79 -28.14
CA LYS A 649 -31.84 -1.27 -28.03
C LYS A 649 -32.72 -0.80 -29.19
N LYS A 650 -32.64 0.48 -29.57
CA LYS A 650 -33.31 1.02 -30.77
C LYS A 650 -32.89 0.30 -32.05
N MET A 651 -31.59 0.05 -32.23
CA MET A 651 -31.08 -0.69 -33.39
C MET A 651 -31.54 -2.16 -33.42
N CYS A 652 -31.70 -2.79 -32.26
CA CYS A 652 -32.24 -4.15 -32.15
C CYS A 652 -33.75 -4.20 -32.47
N GLU A 653 -34.51 -3.21 -31.99
CA GLU A 653 -35.97 -3.10 -32.19
C GLU A 653 -36.36 -2.75 -33.64
N GLU A 654 -35.59 -1.89 -34.32
CA GLU A 654 -35.87 -1.46 -35.70
C GLU A 654 -35.37 -2.45 -36.76
N GLY A 655 -34.39 -3.32 -36.45
CA GLY A 655 -33.66 -4.13 -37.44
C GLY A 655 -33.57 -5.64 -37.19
N SER A 656 -34.13 -6.17 -36.09
CA SER A 656 -33.91 -7.57 -35.65
C SER A 656 -32.43 -7.96 -35.48
N ALA A 657 -31.55 -6.98 -35.20
CA ALA A 657 -30.12 -7.21 -35.01
C ALA A 657 -29.85 -7.86 -33.64
N LYS A 658 -28.99 -8.88 -33.60
CA LYS A 658 -28.47 -9.50 -32.37
C LYS A 658 -26.96 -9.27 -32.30
N THR A 659 -26.39 -9.23 -31.10
CA THR A 659 -24.94 -9.26 -30.94
C THR A 659 -24.39 -10.58 -31.49
N ASN A 660 -23.32 -10.48 -32.27
CA ASN A 660 -22.59 -11.65 -32.74
C ASN A 660 -21.89 -12.34 -31.55
N PRO A 661 -21.29 -13.52 -31.74
CA PRO A 661 -20.67 -14.23 -30.61
C PRO A 661 -19.44 -13.52 -30.02
N ASN A 662 -18.84 -12.56 -30.72
CA ASN A 662 -17.79 -11.67 -30.19
C ASN A 662 -18.37 -10.50 -29.37
N GLY A 663 -19.69 -10.41 -29.20
CA GLY A 663 -20.36 -9.35 -28.44
C GLY A 663 -20.65 -8.07 -29.23
N LEU A 664 -20.49 -8.06 -30.56
CA LEU A 664 -20.62 -6.85 -31.39
C LEU A 664 -21.91 -6.84 -32.20
N LEU A 665 -22.50 -5.65 -32.38
CA LEU A 665 -23.59 -5.37 -33.31
C LEU A 665 -23.05 -5.06 -34.70
N CYS A 666 -23.75 -5.57 -35.72
CA CYS A 666 -23.36 -5.41 -37.12
C CYS A 666 -24.58 -5.63 -38.03
N ASN A 667 -24.60 -4.98 -39.20
CA ASN A 667 -25.67 -5.11 -40.20
C ASN A 667 -25.50 -6.34 -41.14
N GLY A 668 -24.60 -7.27 -40.78
CA GLY A 668 -24.30 -8.45 -41.57
C GLY A 668 -23.53 -8.18 -42.87
N LYS A 669 -23.01 -6.97 -43.11
CA LYS A 669 -22.19 -6.65 -44.30
C LYS A 669 -20.77 -6.29 -43.89
N GLN A 670 -19.79 -7.01 -44.42
CA GLN A 670 -18.38 -6.72 -44.17
C GLN A 670 -17.95 -5.47 -44.96
N VAL A 671 -17.58 -4.41 -44.23
CA VAL A 671 -17.06 -3.15 -44.81
C VAL A 671 -15.66 -2.91 -44.22
N ILE A 672 -14.62 -3.13 -45.01
CA ILE A 672 -13.22 -3.01 -44.59
C ILE A 672 -12.54 -1.99 -45.50
N SER A 673 -11.84 -1.01 -44.92
CA SER A 673 -11.10 0.01 -45.66
C SER A 673 -9.80 -0.51 -46.28
N GLU A 674 -9.15 -1.50 -45.65
CA GLU A 674 -7.90 -2.12 -46.11
C GLU A 674 -7.97 -3.66 -45.96
N GLY A 675 -8.08 -4.41 -47.07
CA GLY A 675 -8.08 -5.89 -47.06
C GLY A 675 -9.00 -6.55 -48.11
N LYS A 676 -8.93 -7.89 -48.24
CA LYS A 676 -9.84 -8.68 -49.09
C LYS A 676 -11.03 -9.19 -48.26
N ASN A 677 -12.24 -9.15 -48.82
CA ASN A 677 -13.41 -9.76 -48.20
C ASN A 677 -13.22 -11.29 -48.07
N THR A 678 -13.29 -11.81 -46.84
CA THR A 678 -13.02 -13.22 -46.51
C THR A 678 -14.29 -14.06 -46.36
N GLN A 679 -15.48 -13.46 -46.45
CA GLN A 679 -16.79 -14.10 -46.20
C GLN A 679 -16.97 -15.43 -46.95
N ARG A 680 -16.60 -15.48 -48.23
CA ARG A 680 -16.77 -16.70 -49.05
C ARG A 680 -15.88 -17.85 -48.56
N LYS A 681 -14.70 -17.55 -48.02
CA LYS A 681 -13.80 -18.55 -47.43
C LYS A 681 -14.32 -19.03 -46.07
N THR A 682 -14.80 -18.12 -45.23
CA THR A 682 -15.38 -18.44 -43.92
C THR A 682 -16.64 -19.32 -44.06
N ASN A 683 -17.53 -19.00 -45.00
CA ASN A 683 -18.73 -19.81 -45.28
C ASN A 683 -18.38 -21.22 -45.78
N HIS A 684 -17.31 -21.34 -46.57
CA HIS A 684 -16.81 -22.63 -47.05
C HIS A 684 -16.20 -23.46 -45.91
N ALA A 685 -15.40 -22.86 -45.02
CA ALA A 685 -14.77 -23.54 -43.90
C ALA A 685 -15.79 -24.02 -42.85
N LEU A 686 -16.83 -23.23 -42.59
CA LEU A 686 -17.88 -23.55 -41.62
C LEU A 686 -19.02 -24.40 -42.18
N GLY A 687 -19.07 -24.62 -43.50
CA GLY A 687 -20.18 -25.32 -44.14
C GLY A 687 -21.54 -24.62 -43.97
N ALA A 688 -21.54 -23.32 -43.66
CA ALA A 688 -22.71 -22.53 -43.34
C ALA A 688 -22.79 -21.27 -44.22
N ASN A 689 -23.98 -20.90 -44.67
CA ASN A 689 -24.18 -19.68 -45.44
C ASN A 689 -24.40 -18.49 -44.50
N LEU A 690 -23.32 -18.01 -43.87
CA LEU A 690 -23.40 -16.89 -42.95
C LEU A 690 -23.54 -15.55 -43.70
N PRO A 691 -24.32 -14.61 -43.15
CA PRO A 691 -24.49 -13.28 -43.72
C PRO A 691 -23.18 -12.47 -43.76
N CYS A 692 -22.20 -12.75 -42.88
CA CYS A 692 -20.83 -12.23 -42.95
C CYS A 692 -19.78 -13.22 -42.38
N ALA A 693 -18.48 -12.86 -42.43
CA ALA A 693 -17.41 -13.59 -41.73
C ALA A 693 -17.45 -13.25 -40.23
N GLU A 694 -18.36 -13.86 -39.47
CA GLU A 694 -18.76 -13.48 -38.10
C GLU A 694 -17.66 -13.52 -37.00
N PHE A 695 -16.38 -13.69 -37.33
CA PHE A 695 -15.32 -13.92 -36.34
C PHE A 695 -13.97 -13.33 -36.71
N ASP A 696 -13.64 -13.34 -38.00
CA ASP A 696 -12.28 -13.14 -38.48
C ASP A 696 -11.89 -11.65 -38.52
N MET A 697 -12.75 -10.81 -39.11
CA MET A 697 -12.39 -9.44 -39.47
C MET A 697 -13.19 -8.36 -38.74
N CYS A 698 -13.93 -8.71 -37.68
CA CYS A 698 -14.79 -7.73 -36.98
C CYS A 698 -14.01 -6.53 -36.45
N TYR A 699 -12.77 -6.74 -36.00
CA TYR A 699 -11.86 -5.70 -35.50
C TYR A 699 -11.44 -4.67 -36.57
N LYS A 700 -11.57 -4.99 -37.86
CA LYS A 700 -11.28 -4.10 -39.00
C LYS A 700 -12.55 -3.64 -39.75
N CYS A 701 -13.73 -4.02 -39.27
CA CYS A 701 -14.99 -3.80 -39.98
C CYS A 701 -15.68 -2.51 -39.51
N GLN A 702 -15.87 -1.55 -40.43
CA GLN A 702 -16.55 -0.29 -40.15
C GLN A 702 -18.04 -0.45 -39.80
N SER A 703 -18.63 -1.60 -40.17
CA SER A 703 -20.02 -1.92 -39.81
C SER A 703 -20.16 -2.54 -38.42
N ALA A 704 -19.05 -2.87 -37.74
CA ALA A 704 -19.09 -3.33 -36.36
C ALA A 704 -19.33 -2.16 -35.41
N LYS A 705 -20.14 -2.40 -34.39
CA LYS A 705 -20.40 -1.50 -33.26
C LYS A 705 -20.38 -2.33 -31.99
N ALA A 706 -19.73 -1.84 -30.95
CA ALA A 706 -19.75 -2.46 -29.63
C ALA A 706 -20.97 -1.93 -28.87
N LEU A 707 -21.43 -2.69 -27.87
CA LEU A 707 -22.58 -2.32 -27.07
C LEU A 707 -22.16 -2.28 -25.61
N ASP A 708 -22.44 -1.16 -24.95
CA ASP A 708 -22.22 -0.95 -23.52
C ASP A 708 -23.32 -1.69 -22.72
N ASP A 709 -23.23 -3.01 -22.73
CA ASP A 709 -24.16 -3.95 -22.10
C ASP A 709 -23.39 -5.12 -21.49
N ILE A 710 -23.79 -5.56 -20.29
CA ILE A 710 -23.06 -6.56 -19.49
C ILE A 710 -22.88 -7.87 -20.27
N GLU A 711 -23.92 -8.32 -20.98
CA GLU A 711 -23.91 -9.59 -21.71
C GLU A 711 -23.08 -9.49 -23.01
N ALA A 712 -23.09 -8.33 -23.67
CA ALA A 712 -22.25 -8.06 -24.83
C ALA A 712 -20.75 -7.99 -24.47
N ILE A 713 -20.41 -7.27 -23.40
CA ILE A 713 -19.05 -7.13 -22.90
C ILE A 713 -18.51 -8.46 -22.36
N TYR A 714 -19.35 -9.25 -21.68
CA TYR A 714 -18.98 -10.60 -21.22
C TYR A 714 -18.57 -11.53 -22.39
N LYS A 715 -19.27 -11.46 -23.53
CA LYS A 715 -18.90 -12.20 -24.75
C LYS A 715 -17.58 -11.72 -25.35
N LEU A 716 -17.36 -10.41 -25.40
CA LEU A 716 -16.14 -9.82 -25.94
C LEU A 716 -14.91 -10.19 -25.10
N VAL A 717 -15.00 -10.09 -23.76
CA VAL A 717 -13.97 -10.54 -22.81
C VAL A 717 -13.68 -12.03 -23.00
N SER A 718 -14.72 -12.86 -23.12
CA SER A 718 -14.56 -14.30 -23.36
C SER A 718 -13.85 -14.62 -24.67
N PHE A 719 -14.09 -13.81 -25.71
CA PHE A 719 -13.45 -13.98 -27.01
C PHE A 719 -11.97 -13.56 -27.00
N ILE A 720 -11.63 -12.47 -26.32
CA ILE A 720 -10.24 -12.04 -26.13
C ILE A 720 -9.45 -13.11 -25.36
N ASP A 721 -10.03 -13.68 -24.30
CA ASP A 721 -9.39 -14.75 -23.52
C ASP A 721 -9.10 -15.99 -24.37
N VAL A 722 -10.02 -16.35 -25.28
CA VAL A 722 -9.83 -17.45 -26.24
C VAL A 722 -8.76 -17.14 -27.30
N LEU A 723 -8.66 -15.89 -27.78
CA LEU A 723 -7.58 -15.47 -28.69
C LEU A 723 -6.20 -15.52 -28.01
N LYS A 724 -6.13 -15.14 -26.73
CA LYS A 724 -4.89 -15.24 -25.94
C LYS A 724 -4.46 -16.70 -25.74
N GLU A 725 -5.39 -17.60 -25.43
CA GLU A 725 -5.09 -19.04 -25.35
C GLU A 725 -4.62 -19.61 -26.69
N ALA A 726 -5.22 -19.20 -27.81
CA ALA A 726 -4.78 -19.64 -29.13
C ALA A 726 -3.36 -19.16 -29.46
N LEU A 727 -2.99 -17.96 -29.04
CA LEU A 727 -1.64 -17.40 -29.19
C LEU A 727 -0.61 -18.17 -28.34
N ASP A 728 -1.00 -18.61 -27.14
CA ASP A 728 -0.17 -19.48 -26.30
C ASP A 728 0.04 -20.87 -26.92
N MET A 729 -0.95 -21.40 -27.64
CA MET A 729 -0.86 -22.70 -28.32
C MET A 729 -0.12 -22.64 -29.66
N TYR A 730 -0.18 -21.52 -30.37
CA TYR A 730 0.41 -21.32 -31.70
C TYR A 730 1.32 -20.08 -31.74
N PRO A 731 2.47 -20.10 -31.03
CA PRO A 731 3.34 -18.94 -30.86
C PRO A 731 4.01 -18.42 -32.15
N ASP A 732 4.01 -19.22 -33.23
CA ASP A 732 4.54 -18.84 -34.55
C ASP A 732 3.52 -18.08 -35.42
N SER A 733 2.27 -17.91 -34.96
CA SER A 733 1.24 -17.12 -35.65
C SER A 733 1.49 -15.61 -35.46
N THR A 734 1.86 -14.95 -36.56
CA THR A 734 2.72 -13.77 -36.57
C THR A 734 1.93 -12.49 -36.90
N GLY A 735 1.69 -11.64 -35.90
CA GLY A 735 1.19 -10.27 -36.06
C GLY A 735 -0.34 -10.08 -36.01
N GLU A 736 -1.11 -10.80 -36.81
CA GLU A 736 -2.55 -10.50 -37.04
C GLU A 736 -3.44 -10.76 -35.80
N ILE A 737 -3.13 -11.80 -35.01
CA ILE A 737 -3.86 -12.08 -33.75
C ILE A 737 -3.52 -11.08 -32.66
N HIS A 738 -2.26 -10.63 -32.61
CA HIS A 738 -1.85 -9.60 -31.65
C HIS A 738 -2.59 -8.28 -31.94
N GLU A 739 -2.65 -7.88 -33.21
CA GLU A 739 -3.42 -6.71 -33.68
C GLU A 739 -4.91 -6.85 -33.31
N LYS A 740 -5.48 -8.04 -33.49
CA LYS A 740 -6.89 -8.32 -33.19
C LYS A 740 -7.21 -8.25 -31.70
N ILE A 741 -6.36 -8.82 -30.84
CA ILE A 741 -6.48 -8.72 -29.38
C ILE A 741 -6.41 -7.26 -28.96
N GLU A 742 -5.42 -6.52 -29.45
CA GLU A 742 -5.24 -5.10 -29.11
C GLU A 742 -6.46 -4.26 -29.48
N GLN A 743 -7.05 -4.45 -30.67
CA GLN A 743 -8.24 -3.70 -31.09
C GLN A 743 -9.49 -4.03 -30.28
N PHE A 744 -9.68 -5.29 -29.86
CA PHE A 744 -10.81 -5.65 -29.02
C PHE A 744 -10.63 -5.20 -27.57
N GLU A 745 -9.41 -5.25 -27.02
CA GLU A 745 -9.10 -4.68 -25.72
C GLU A 745 -9.32 -3.16 -25.73
N TYR A 746 -8.88 -2.47 -26.78
CA TYR A 746 -9.17 -1.04 -26.95
C TYR A 746 -10.67 -0.73 -27.04
N THR A 747 -11.44 -1.63 -27.65
CA THR A 747 -12.91 -1.50 -27.69
C THR A 747 -13.52 -1.69 -26.29
N LEU A 748 -12.96 -2.56 -25.44
CA LEU A 748 -13.42 -2.74 -24.06
C LEU A 748 -13.20 -1.51 -23.18
N ASP A 749 -12.14 -0.74 -23.42
CA ASP A 749 -11.87 0.51 -22.69
C ASP A 749 -12.99 1.57 -22.85
N GLY A 750 -13.85 1.39 -23.85
CA GLY A 750 -15.03 2.25 -24.06
C GLY A 750 -16.29 1.84 -23.29
N ALA A 751 -16.28 0.70 -22.57
CA ALA A 751 -17.43 0.26 -21.76
C ALA A 751 -17.48 1.04 -20.44
N SER A 752 -18.68 1.27 -19.91
CA SER A 752 -18.83 1.92 -18.61
C SER A 752 -18.30 1.01 -17.49
N ASP A 753 -17.76 1.61 -16.42
CA ASP A 753 -17.15 0.87 -15.31
C ASP A 753 -18.11 -0.16 -14.68
N ASP A 754 -19.39 0.18 -14.54
CA ASP A 754 -20.41 -0.71 -13.98
C ASP A 754 -20.75 -1.89 -14.90
N VAL A 755 -20.76 -1.68 -16.21
CA VAL A 755 -20.98 -2.73 -17.21
C VAL A 755 -19.78 -3.67 -17.28
N PHE A 756 -18.56 -3.11 -17.30
CA PHE A 756 -17.34 -3.89 -17.32
C PHE A 756 -17.17 -4.73 -16.05
N ASP A 757 -17.36 -4.13 -14.87
CA ASP A 757 -17.30 -4.85 -13.59
C ASP A 757 -18.38 -5.93 -13.49
N GLY A 758 -19.59 -5.65 -14.00
CA GLY A 758 -20.67 -6.64 -14.10
C GLY A 758 -20.28 -7.83 -14.96
N ALA A 759 -19.74 -7.58 -16.16
CA ALA A 759 -19.28 -8.61 -17.08
C ALA A 759 -18.12 -9.43 -16.51
N MET A 760 -17.16 -8.76 -15.86
CA MET A 760 -16.01 -9.39 -15.24
C MET A 760 -16.41 -10.25 -14.02
N THR A 761 -17.44 -9.84 -13.28
CA THR A 761 -18.03 -10.65 -12.21
C THR A 761 -18.60 -11.96 -12.75
N ILE A 762 -19.33 -11.91 -13.87
CA ILE A 762 -19.90 -13.11 -14.52
C ILE A 762 -18.78 -14.02 -15.04
N PHE A 763 -17.79 -13.46 -15.74
CA PHE A 763 -16.67 -14.24 -16.27
C PHE A 763 -15.86 -14.91 -15.17
N ASN A 764 -15.58 -14.22 -14.07
CA ASN A 764 -14.85 -14.80 -12.94
C ASN A 764 -15.66 -15.90 -12.22
N ALA A 765 -16.99 -15.80 -12.21
CA ALA A 765 -17.86 -16.78 -11.55
C ALA A 765 -18.17 -18.00 -12.43
N GLN A 766 -18.40 -17.80 -13.72
CA GLN A 766 -18.92 -18.81 -14.65
C GLN A 766 -17.89 -19.27 -15.70
N GLY A 767 -16.75 -18.60 -15.79
CA GLY A 767 -15.78 -18.81 -16.87
C GLY A 767 -16.24 -18.17 -18.18
N ARG A 768 -15.75 -18.69 -19.30
CA ARG A 768 -16.06 -18.19 -20.64
C ARG A 768 -17.53 -18.32 -20.98
N HIS A 769 -18.04 -17.35 -21.72
CA HIS A 769 -19.39 -17.37 -22.24
C HIS A 769 -19.63 -18.66 -23.08
N PRO A 770 -20.72 -19.42 -22.87
CA PRO A 770 -20.92 -20.75 -23.48
C PRO A 770 -20.94 -20.80 -25.02
N ARG A 771 -21.15 -19.64 -25.67
CA ARG A 771 -21.12 -19.50 -27.14
C ARG A 771 -19.73 -19.18 -27.71
N VAL A 772 -18.73 -19.02 -26.86
CA VAL A 772 -17.35 -18.70 -27.25
C VAL A 772 -16.47 -19.90 -26.92
N SER A 773 -15.90 -20.51 -27.96
CA SER A 773 -15.03 -21.71 -27.85
C SER A 773 -13.72 -21.50 -28.61
N ILE A 774 -12.72 -22.32 -28.32
CA ILE A 774 -11.40 -22.27 -28.95
C ILE A 774 -11.45 -22.45 -30.47
N ASP A 775 -12.44 -23.18 -30.99
CA ASP A 775 -12.67 -23.36 -32.42
C ASP A 775 -12.87 -22.01 -33.15
N HIS A 776 -13.41 -21.01 -32.46
CA HIS A 776 -13.60 -19.66 -33.00
C HIS A 776 -12.27 -18.91 -33.19
N ALA A 777 -11.27 -19.15 -32.34
CA ALA A 777 -9.92 -18.59 -32.50
C ALA A 777 -9.08 -19.38 -33.51
N ILE A 778 -9.26 -20.69 -33.62
CA ILE A 778 -8.57 -21.53 -34.61
C ILE A 778 -8.97 -21.14 -36.05
N LEU A 779 -10.22 -20.73 -36.28
CA LEU A 779 -10.65 -20.16 -37.57
C LEU A 779 -10.02 -18.81 -37.90
N SER A 780 -9.53 -18.08 -36.89
CA SER A 780 -8.79 -16.82 -37.07
C SER A 780 -7.28 -17.05 -37.33
N LEU A 781 -6.83 -18.31 -37.28
CA LEU A 781 -5.44 -18.73 -37.54
C LEU A 781 -5.23 -19.28 -38.97
N SER A 782 -6.30 -19.49 -39.74
CA SER A 782 -6.30 -20.26 -41.02
C SER A 782 -6.40 -19.43 -42.29
#